data_AF-A0A194YLP4-F1
#
_entry.id   AF-A0A194YLP4-F1
#
_cell.length_a   1.000
_cell.length_b   1.000
_cell.length_c   1.000
_cell.angle_alpha   90.00
_cell.angle_beta   90.00
_cell.angle_gamma   90.00
#
_symmetry.space_group_name_H-M   'P 1'
#
loop_
_entity.id
_entity.type
_entity.pdbx_description
1 polymer ?
#
loop_
_entity_poly.entity_id
_entity_poly.type
_entity_poly.pdbx_seq_one_letter_code
_entity_poly.pdbx_strand_id
1 'polypeptide(L)'
;MRKWALSSALLLLFLLTTLPDPAKKLQVNAEESSDDLANPPKVEEKLGAVPHGLSTDSDVAQREAESISRKTLRSSAEKFEFQAEVSRLMDIIINSLYSNKDIYLRELISNASDALDKIRFLSLTDKEVLGEGDTAKLEIQIKLDKEKKILSIRDRGIGMTKEDLIKNLGTIAKSGTSAFVEKMQSGGDLNLIGQFGVGFYSVYLVADYVEVVSKHNDDKQYVWESKADGSFAISEDTWNEPLGRGTEIRLHLRDEAKEYLEEDKLKDLVKKYSEFINFPIYLWSTKEVDVEVPADEGETSDEEDSTPETTEEETEEDEEKEKKPKTKTIKETTSEWELLNDVKAVWLRSPKEVTDEEYSKFYHSLAKDFGDDKPMGWSHFTAEGDVEFKALLFIPPKAPHDLYESYYNSNKSNLKLYVRRVFISDEFDDLLPKYLSFLRGIVDSDTLPLNVSREMLQQHSSLKTIKKKLIRKALDMIRKLAEEDPDEYSNKDKTDEEKSEVEEKKGQYAKFWNEFGKSIKLGIIEDATNRNRLAKLLRFESSKSDGKLASLDEYISRMKPGQKDIFYITGSSKEQLEKSPFLERLTKKNYEVIFFTDPVDEYLMQYLMDYEDKKFQNVSKEGLKLGKDSKLKELKESFKELSDWWKKALESENVDSVKISNRLHNTPCVVVTSKYGWSANMEKIMQAQTLSDSSKQAYMRGKRVLEINPRHPIIKELRDKVAQDNESEELKHTARLVYQTALMESGFNLPDPKEFASSIYKSVQKSLDLSPDATVEEEDEAEEQPEIEEKESTKEESEPSYDKDEL
;
A
#
# COMPACT_ATOMS: atom_id res chain seq x y z
N MET A 1 60.69 -18.43 16.00
CA MET A 1 59.80 -19.43 15.34
C MET A 1 58.45 -19.43 16.06
N ARG A 2 57.38 -18.87 15.45
CA ARG A 2 55.95 -19.04 15.81
C ARG A 2 55.07 -18.16 14.90
N LYS A 3 54.80 -18.63 13.68
CA LYS A 3 53.71 -18.22 12.77
C LYS A 3 53.35 -19.46 11.93
N TRP A 4 52.17 -19.46 11.30
CA TRP A 4 51.60 -20.56 10.46
C TRP A 4 50.92 -21.71 11.22
N ALA A 5 49.71 -21.44 11.75
CA ALA A 5 48.75 -22.48 12.16
C ALA A 5 47.27 -22.07 12.01
N LEU A 6 46.93 -20.77 11.93
CA LEU A 6 45.53 -20.30 11.89
C LEU A 6 44.94 -20.06 10.49
N SER A 7 45.72 -20.09 9.41
CA SER A 7 45.21 -19.77 8.07
C SER A 7 44.51 -20.93 7.35
N SER A 8 44.71 -22.17 7.79
CA SER A 8 44.19 -23.37 7.10
C SER A 8 42.73 -23.69 7.43
N ALA A 9 42.24 -23.29 8.61
CA ALA A 9 40.86 -23.55 9.03
C ALA A 9 39.84 -22.61 8.34
N LEU A 10 40.21 -21.35 8.11
CA LEU A 10 39.33 -20.38 7.44
C LEU A 10 39.14 -20.67 5.94
N LEU A 11 40.16 -21.22 5.27
CA LEU A 11 40.09 -21.54 3.84
C LEU A 11 39.12 -22.71 3.56
N LEU A 12 39.02 -23.65 4.50
CA LEU A 12 38.13 -24.82 4.41
C LEU A 12 36.65 -24.44 4.61
N LEU A 13 36.35 -23.43 5.47
CA LEU A 13 34.98 -22.90 5.58
C LEU A 13 34.53 -22.14 4.32
N PHE A 14 35.45 -21.52 3.58
CA PHE A 14 35.11 -20.71 2.40
C PHE A 14 34.89 -21.52 1.11
N LEU A 15 35.34 -22.77 1.07
CA LEU A 15 35.11 -23.70 -0.06
C LEU A 15 33.82 -24.52 0.08
N LEU A 16 33.19 -24.51 1.26
CA LEU A 16 31.92 -25.20 1.53
C LEU A 16 30.68 -24.36 1.19
N THR A 17 30.83 -23.10 0.78
CA THR A 17 29.73 -22.17 0.49
C THR A 17 29.55 -21.84 -1.00
N THR A 18 30.29 -22.49 -1.91
CA THR A 18 30.29 -22.19 -3.36
C THR A 18 30.02 -23.40 -4.27
N LEU A 19 29.44 -24.49 -3.73
CA LEU A 19 28.96 -25.62 -4.54
C LEU A 19 27.45 -25.51 -4.75
N PRO A 20 26.94 -25.68 -5.98
CA PRO A 20 25.50 -25.69 -6.22
C PRO A 20 24.87 -26.97 -5.66
N ASP A 21 23.83 -26.78 -4.84
CA ASP A 21 23.06 -27.83 -4.20
C ASP A 21 22.34 -28.71 -5.25
N PRO A 22 22.61 -30.03 -5.33
CA PRO A 22 21.95 -30.94 -6.25
C PRO A 22 20.55 -31.38 -5.79
N ALA A 23 19.99 -30.82 -4.70
CA ALA A 23 18.63 -31.10 -4.21
C ALA A 23 17.49 -30.45 -5.02
N LYS A 24 17.64 -30.33 -6.35
CA LYS A 24 16.58 -29.88 -7.27
C LYS A 24 16.40 -30.81 -8.47
N LYS A 25 15.79 -31.98 -8.22
CA LYS A 25 15.06 -32.78 -9.22
C LYS A 25 14.21 -33.88 -8.58
N LEU A 26 13.15 -33.48 -7.89
CA LEU A 26 12.01 -34.33 -7.55
C LEU A 26 10.73 -33.59 -7.93
N GLN A 27 10.49 -33.47 -9.23
CA GLN A 27 9.14 -33.24 -9.75
C GLN A 27 8.43 -34.58 -9.75
N VAL A 28 7.35 -34.70 -8.97
CA VAL A 28 6.46 -35.86 -9.03
C VAL A 28 5.49 -35.62 -10.18
N ASN A 29 5.82 -36.17 -11.34
CA ASN A 29 4.81 -36.44 -12.36
C ASN A 29 4.09 -37.72 -11.95
N ALA A 30 2.83 -37.59 -11.55
CA ALA A 30 1.94 -38.75 -11.41
C ALA A 30 1.24 -38.98 -12.76
N GLU A 31 1.78 -39.89 -13.56
CA GLU A 31 1.03 -40.73 -14.51
C GLU A 31 1.98 -41.69 -15.25
N GLU A 32 2.08 -42.93 -14.76
CA GLU A 32 2.24 -44.12 -15.60
C GLU A 32 1.91 -45.36 -14.77
N SER A 33 0.97 -46.17 -15.24
CA SER A 33 0.61 -47.45 -14.60
C SER A 33 1.74 -48.46 -14.80
N SER A 34 2.53 -48.70 -13.76
CA SER A 34 3.51 -49.79 -13.73
C SER A 34 3.43 -50.55 -12.40
N ASP A 35 3.35 -51.87 -12.49
CA ASP A 35 3.22 -52.78 -11.33
C ASP A 35 4.54 -52.95 -10.54
N ASP A 36 5.60 -52.26 -10.98
CA ASP A 36 6.97 -52.44 -10.53
C ASP A 36 7.28 -51.66 -9.24
N LEU A 37 7.79 -52.39 -8.25
CA LEU A 37 8.28 -51.84 -6.99
C LEU A 37 9.33 -50.75 -7.23
N ALA A 38 9.15 -49.59 -6.58
CA ALA A 38 10.01 -48.40 -6.70
C ALA A 38 11.50 -48.75 -6.85
N ASN A 39 12.02 -48.54 -8.05
CA ASN A 39 13.44 -48.75 -8.33
C ASN A 39 14.26 -47.64 -7.64
N PRO A 40 15.30 -47.99 -6.86
CA PRO A 40 16.23 -47.00 -6.34
C PRO A 40 16.92 -46.28 -7.50
N PRO A 41 17.45 -45.06 -7.30
CA PRO A 41 18.09 -44.29 -8.36
C PRO A 41 19.17 -45.13 -9.06
N LYS A 42 19.08 -45.21 -10.39
CA LYS A 42 20.08 -45.90 -11.21
C LYS A 42 21.45 -45.26 -10.95
N VAL A 43 22.38 -46.07 -10.45
CA VAL A 43 23.80 -45.68 -10.40
C VAL A 43 24.25 -45.51 -11.86
N GLU A 44 24.75 -44.33 -12.21
CA GLU A 44 25.33 -44.10 -13.52
C GLU A 44 26.52 -45.04 -13.73
N GLU A 45 26.45 -45.94 -14.71
CA GLU A 45 27.60 -46.74 -15.14
C GLU A 45 28.63 -45.83 -15.83
N LYS A 46 29.52 -45.24 -15.04
CA LYS A 46 30.79 -44.72 -15.54
C LYS A 46 31.67 -45.90 -15.95
N LEU A 47 31.44 -46.39 -17.18
CA LEU A 47 32.35 -47.25 -17.93
C LEU A 47 33.68 -46.51 -18.17
N GLY A 48 34.55 -46.50 -17.17
CA GLY A 48 35.83 -45.81 -17.23
C GLY A 48 36.69 -46.00 -15.98
N ALA A 49 37.77 -46.77 -16.14
CA ALA A 49 38.87 -47.00 -15.20
C ALA A 49 38.59 -47.87 -13.95
N VAL A 50 38.98 -49.15 -14.05
CA VAL A 50 39.44 -49.95 -12.90
C VAL A 50 40.89 -50.36 -13.16
N PRO A 51 41.90 -49.72 -12.52
CA PRO A 51 43.27 -50.20 -12.54
C PRO A 51 43.50 -51.21 -11.39
N HIS A 52 44.07 -52.37 -11.75
CA HIS A 52 44.30 -53.59 -10.94
C HIS A 52 43.12 -54.56 -10.85
N GLY A 53 43.40 -55.81 -11.26
CA GLY A 53 42.47 -56.94 -11.22
C GLY A 53 42.54 -57.74 -9.91
N LEU A 54 41.82 -58.86 -9.90
CA LEU A 54 41.50 -59.70 -8.74
C LEU A 54 40.46 -59.09 -7.78
N SER A 55 39.32 -58.67 -8.36
CA SER A 55 38.05 -59.06 -7.72
C SER A 55 37.96 -60.57 -7.86
N THR A 56 38.08 -61.31 -6.77
CA THR A 56 37.86 -62.76 -6.75
C THR A 56 36.41 -63.06 -7.11
N ASP A 57 36.14 -64.24 -7.69
CA ASP A 57 34.77 -64.69 -8.00
C ASP A 57 33.86 -64.64 -6.75
N SER A 58 34.44 -64.73 -5.55
CA SER A 58 33.74 -64.52 -4.27
C SER A 58 32.97 -63.20 -4.19
N ASP A 59 33.56 -62.08 -4.62
CA ASP A 59 33.03 -60.75 -4.36
C ASP A 59 31.94 -60.39 -5.38
N VAL A 60 32.07 -60.93 -6.59
CA VAL A 60 31.01 -60.91 -7.61
C VAL A 60 29.86 -61.81 -7.17
N ALA A 61 30.15 -63.07 -6.79
CA ALA A 61 29.14 -64.00 -6.28
C ALA A 61 28.44 -63.50 -5.02
N GLN A 62 29.14 -62.75 -4.14
CA GLN A 62 28.55 -62.16 -2.93
C GLN A 62 27.63 -60.98 -3.27
N ARG A 63 28.00 -60.13 -4.24
CA ARG A 63 27.10 -59.07 -4.74
C ARG A 63 25.89 -59.65 -5.48
N GLU A 64 26.09 -60.69 -6.29
CA GLU A 64 25.00 -61.40 -6.96
C GLU A 64 24.08 -62.07 -5.93
N ALA A 65 24.63 -62.80 -4.95
CA ALA A 65 23.87 -63.40 -3.86
C ALA A 65 23.12 -62.36 -3.01
N GLU A 66 23.72 -61.19 -2.73
CA GLU A 66 23.02 -60.07 -2.09
C GLU A 66 21.90 -59.51 -2.98
N SER A 67 22.14 -59.35 -4.28
CA SER A 67 21.12 -58.85 -5.22
C SER A 67 19.94 -59.83 -5.36
N ILE A 68 20.24 -61.13 -5.41
CA ILE A 68 19.25 -62.21 -5.47
C ILE A 68 18.51 -62.24 -4.14
N SER A 69 19.20 -62.22 -3.00
CA SER A 69 18.60 -62.16 -1.66
C SER A 69 17.68 -60.94 -1.48
N ARG A 70 18.11 -59.74 -1.90
CA ARG A 70 17.26 -58.53 -1.89
C ARG A 70 16.07 -58.64 -2.86
N LYS A 71 16.24 -59.31 -4.01
CA LYS A 71 15.15 -59.56 -4.97
C LYS A 71 14.15 -60.59 -4.42
N THR A 72 14.63 -61.65 -3.76
CA THR A 72 13.80 -62.63 -3.03
C THR A 72 13.04 -61.95 -1.90
N LEU A 73 13.72 -61.15 -1.06
CA LEU A 73 13.12 -60.36 0.03
C LEU A 73 12.03 -59.41 -0.49
N ARG A 74 12.27 -58.74 -1.64
CA ARG A 74 11.27 -57.89 -2.31
C ARG A 74 10.11 -58.70 -2.89
N SER A 75 10.34 -59.89 -3.43
CA SER A 75 9.27 -60.77 -3.93
C SER A 75 8.44 -61.42 -2.82
N SER A 76 9.00 -61.51 -1.60
CA SER A 76 8.30 -61.94 -0.39
C SER A 76 7.85 -60.75 0.49
N ALA A 77 7.88 -59.52 -0.03
CA ALA A 77 7.43 -58.35 0.71
C ALA A 77 5.91 -58.19 0.58
N GLU A 78 5.22 -58.14 1.72
CA GLU A 78 3.79 -57.86 1.77
C GLU A 78 3.55 -56.37 1.44
N LYS A 79 2.79 -56.10 0.38
CA LYS A 79 2.32 -54.74 0.04
C LYS A 79 1.12 -54.41 0.93
N PHE A 80 1.17 -53.30 1.65
CA PHE A 80 0.04 -52.74 2.38
C PHE A 80 -0.34 -51.39 1.77
N GLU A 81 -1.64 -51.15 1.58
CA GLU A 81 -2.16 -49.84 1.17
C GLU A 81 -2.28 -48.91 2.38
N PHE A 82 -1.98 -47.63 2.19
CA PHE A 82 -2.15 -46.62 3.25
C PHE A 82 -3.62 -46.55 3.68
N GLN A 83 -3.87 -46.81 4.95
CA GLN A 83 -5.19 -46.68 5.57
C GLN A 83 -5.33 -45.30 6.23
N ALA A 84 -6.53 -44.73 6.21
CA ALA A 84 -6.82 -43.46 6.86
C ALA A 84 -8.13 -43.53 7.66
N GLU A 85 -8.12 -42.99 8.88
CA GLU A 85 -9.29 -42.96 9.77
C GLU A 85 -10.18 -41.76 9.40
N VAL A 86 -11.30 -42.04 8.70
CA VAL A 86 -12.17 -41.01 8.09
C VAL A 86 -12.69 -40.00 9.10
N SER A 87 -13.07 -40.45 10.31
CA SER A 87 -13.54 -39.58 11.40
C SER A 87 -12.48 -38.54 11.81
N ARG A 88 -11.21 -38.93 11.93
CA ARG A 88 -10.12 -37.99 12.24
C ARG A 88 -9.76 -37.09 11.07
N LEU A 89 -9.88 -37.58 9.83
CA LEU A 89 -9.69 -36.74 8.65
C LEU A 89 -10.76 -35.64 8.57
N MET A 90 -12.02 -35.97 8.83
CA MET A 90 -13.11 -34.98 8.93
C MET A 90 -12.82 -33.94 10.03
N ASP A 91 -12.45 -34.40 11.23
CA ASP A 91 -12.10 -33.52 12.35
C ASP A 91 -10.95 -32.55 12.00
N ILE A 92 -9.90 -33.02 11.31
CA ILE A 92 -8.80 -32.16 10.84
C ILE A 92 -9.27 -31.16 9.77
N ILE A 93 -10.09 -31.59 8.81
CA ILE A 93 -10.64 -30.72 7.76
C ILE A 93 -11.54 -29.62 8.33
N ILE A 94 -12.32 -29.95 9.36
CA ILE A 94 -13.25 -29.00 10.00
C ILE A 94 -12.50 -28.09 10.97
N ASN A 95 -11.73 -28.64 11.91
CA ASN A 95 -11.19 -27.89 13.05
C ASN A 95 -9.75 -27.40 12.89
N SER A 96 -9.00 -27.81 11.85
CA SER A 96 -7.58 -27.45 11.69
C SER A 96 -7.18 -26.91 10.31
N LEU A 97 -8.02 -27.05 9.28
CA LEU A 97 -7.67 -26.66 7.92
C LEU A 97 -7.95 -25.19 7.60
N TYR A 98 -8.97 -24.60 8.23
CA TYR A 98 -9.46 -23.25 7.93
C TYR A 98 -9.33 -22.32 9.13
N SER A 99 -8.83 -21.10 8.90
CA SER A 99 -8.66 -20.09 9.96
C SER A 99 -9.96 -19.35 10.24
N ASN A 100 -10.75 -19.10 9.18
CA ASN A 100 -11.98 -18.32 9.24
C ASN A 100 -13.18 -19.19 8.83
N LYS A 101 -14.24 -19.19 9.65
CA LYS A 101 -15.49 -19.91 9.36
C LYS A 101 -16.19 -19.40 8.10
N ASP A 102 -16.09 -18.10 7.82
CA ASP A 102 -16.73 -17.40 6.69
C ASP A 102 -16.50 -18.05 5.31
N ILE A 103 -15.42 -18.82 5.16
CA ILE A 103 -15.04 -19.47 3.90
C ILE A 103 -16.04 -20.51 3.42
N TYR A 104 -16.94 -21.03 4.28
CA TYR A 104 -17.92 -22.04 3.87
C TYR A 104 -18.76 -21.56 2.67
N LEU A 105 -19.18 -20.29 2.68
CA LEU A 105 -20.01 -19.73 1.61
C LEU A 105 -19.19 -19.51 0.33
N ARG A 106 -17.90 -19.17 0.45
CA ARG A 106 -16.95 -19.11 -0.68
C ARG A 106 -16.81 -20.47 -1.36
N GLU A 107 -16.59 -21.54 -0.59
CA GLU A 107 -16.44 -22.88 -1.17
C GLU A 107 -17.75 -23.36 -1.81
N LEU A 108 -18.91 -23.11 -1.19
CA LEU A 108 -20.21 -23.48 -1.77
C LEU A 108 -20.51 -22.73 -3.08
N ILE A 109 -20.33 -21.40 -3.12
CA ILE A 109 -20.55 -20.62 -4.33
C ILE A 109 -19.54 -21.01 -5.43
N SER A 110 -18.30 -21.33 -5.06
CA SER A 110 -17.29 -21.84 -6.01
C SER A 110 -17.72 -23.19 -6.62
N ASN A 111 -18.23 -24.12 -5.81
CA ASN A 111 -18.73 -25.42 -6.29
C ASN A 111 -19.98 -25.26 -7.18
N ALA A 112 -20.88 -24.34 -6.84
CA ALA A 112 -22.04 -23.98 -7.66
C ALA A 112 -21.62 -23.36 -9.01
N SER A 113 -20.63 -22.46 -9.02
CA SER A 113 -20.05 -21.91 -10.26
C SER A 113 -19.43 -23.00 -11.13
N ASP A 114 -18.67 -23.94 -10.54
CA ASP A 114 -18.13 -25.10 -11.27
C ASP A 114 -19.25 -25.96 -11.89
N ALA A 115 -20.36 -26.17 -11.18
CA ALA A 115 -21.50 -26.94 -11.68
C ALA A 115 -22.22 -26.22 -12.83
N LEU A 116 -22.31 -24.89 -12.77
CA LEU A 116 -22.88 -24.03 -13.82
C LEU A 116 -21.97 -23.97 -15.07
N ASP A 117 -20.65 -23.86 -14.90
CA ASP A 117 -19.72 -23.89 -16.04
C ASP A 117 -19.66 -25.28 -16.71
N LYS A 118 -19.80 -26.39 -15.96
CA LYS A 118 -19.93 -27.74 -16.55
C LYS A 118 -21.16 -27.86 -17.47
N ILE A 119 -22.35 -27.49 -17.01
CA ILE A 119 -23.56 -27.59 -17.85
C ILE A 119 -23.51 -26.60 -19.01
N ARG A 120 -22.98 -25.39 -18.79
CA ARG A 120 -22.75 -24.40 -19.84
C ARG A 120 -21.79 -24.93 -20.92
N PHE A 121 -20.71 -25.61 -20.54
CA PHE A 121 -19.79 -26.22 -21.49
C PHE A 121 -20.45 -27.34 -22.30
N LEU A 122 -21.19 -28.25 -21.65
CA LEU A 122 -21.97 -29.28 -22.34
C LEU A 122 -22.99 -28.66 -23.32
N SER A 123 -23.60 -27.53 -22.94
CA SER A 123 -24.56 -26.81 -23.79
C SER A 123 -23.99 -26.25 -25.09
N LEU A 124 -22.66 -26.12 -25.20
CA LEU A 124 -21.98 -25.76 -26.46
C LEU A 124 -22.02 -26.90 -27.48
N THR A 125 -22.11 -28.15 -27.01
CA THR A 125 -22.16 -29.36 -27.84
C THR A 125 -23.59 -29.83 -28.06
N ASP A 126 -24.41 -29.82 -27.01
CA ASP A 126 -25.82 -30.20 -27.05
C ASP A 126 -26.67 -29.18 -26.27
N LYS A 127 -27.52 -28.42 -26.98
CA LYS A 127 -28.33 -27.36 -26.38
C LYS A 127 -29.49 -27.89 -25.53
N GLU A 128 -29.93 -29.13 -25.73
CA GLU A 128 -31.11 -29.68 -25.05
C GLU A 128 -30.83 -29.89 -23.54
N VAL A 129 -29.56 -30.03 -23.14
CA VAL A 129 -29.16 -30.22 -21.72
C VAL A 129 -29.56 -29.06 -20.80
N LEU A 130 -29.77 -27.85 -21.35
CA LEU A 130 -30.23 -26.69 -20.58
C LEU A 130 -31.73 -26.75 -20.25
N GLY A 131 -32.52 -27.54 -20.99
CA GLY A 131 -33.98 -27.56 -20.87
C GLY A 131 -34.62 -26.21 -21.23
N GLU A 132 -35.86 -26.01 -20.77
CA GLU A 132 -36.66 -24.82 -21.06
C GLU A 132 -37.09 -24.07 -19.77
N GLY A 133 -37.59 -22.85 -19.95
CA GLY A 133 -38.11 -22.00 -18.88
C GLY A 133 -37.05 -21.66 -17.83
N ASP A 134 -37.42 -21.76 -16.55
CA ASP A 134 -36.49 -21.50 -15.44
C ASP A 134 -35.29 -22.45 -15.40
N THR A 135 -35.40 -23.66 -15.97
CA THR A 135 -34.31 -24.64 -16.02
C THR A 135 -33.16 -24.18 -16.94
N ALA A 136 -33.45 -23.32 -17.92
CA ALA A 136 -32.44 -22.77 -18.82
C ALA A 136 -31.61 -21.63 -18.18
N LYS A 137 -32.04 -21.09 -17.03
CA LYS A 137 -31.29 -20.06 -16.29
C LYS A 137 -30.02 -20.66 -15.66
N LEU A 138 -28.94 -19.89 -15.68
CA LEU A 138 -27.68 -20.23 -15.03
C LEU A 138 -27.41 -19.22 -13.92
N GLU A 139 -27.87 -19.55 -12.72
CA GLU A 139 -27.89 -18.66 -11.55
C GLU A 139 -27.62 -19.45 -10.25
N ILE A 140 -27.20 -18.72 -9.21
CA ILE A 140 -27.03 -19.21 -7.84
C ILE A 140 -28.02 -18.43 -6.97
N GLN A 141 -28.74 -19.13 -6.10
CA GLN A 141 -29.77 -18.58 -5.22
C GLN A 141 -29.47 -18.94 -3.77
N ILE A 142 -29.41 -17.93 -2.90
CA ILE A 142 -29.18 -18.07 -1.46
C ILE A 142 -30.48 -17.68 -0.75
N LYS A 143 -31.03 -18.58 0.06
CA LYS A 143 -32.26 -18.35 0.82
C LYS A 143 -32.06 -18.71 2.27
N LEU A 144 -32.45 -17.80 3.16
CA LEU A 144 -32.36 -17.97 4.60
C LEU A 144 -33.76 -18.17 5.19
N ASP A 145 -33.95 -19.27 5.92
CA ASP A 145 -35.11 -19.52 6.77
C ASP A 145 -34.69 -19.29 8.23
N LYS A 146 -34.92 -18.08 8.74
CA LYS A 146 -34.53 -17.69 10.11
C LYS A 146 -35.26 -18.50 11.19
N GLU A 147 -36.50 -18.92 10.93
CA GLU A 147 -37.31 -19.70 11.90
C GLU A 147 -36.75 -21.11 12.09
N LYS A 148 -36.39 -21.78 10.98
CA LYS A 148 -35.82 -23.13 11.01
C LYS A 148 -34.30 -23.15 11.21
N LYS A 149 -33.64 -22.00 11.16
CA LYS A 149 -32.16 -21.84 11.11
C LYS A 149 -31.53 -22.58 9.91
N ILE A 150 -32.22 -22.58 8.77
CA ILE A 150 -31.75 -23.26 7.56
C ILE A 150 -31.25 -22.21 6.56
N LEU A 151 -30.01 -22.38 6.11
CA LEU A 151 -29.46 -21.63 4.97
C LEU A 151 -29.41 -22.56 3.75
N SER A 152 -30.24 -22.26 2.75
CA SER A 152 -30.27 -22.96 1.46
C SER A 152 -29.39 -22.24 0.43
N ILE A 153 -28.54 -22.98 -0.26
CA ILE A 153 -27.80 -22.55 -1.44
C ILE A 153 -28.22 -23.44 -2.61
N ARG A 154 -28.87 -22.88 -3.62
CA ARG A 154 -29.35 -23.58 -4.83
C ARG A 154 -28.56 -23.13 -6.04
N ASP A 155 -28.09 -24.08 -6.83
CA ASP A 155 -27.51 -23.87 -8.16
C ASP A 155 -28.36 -24.53 -9.24
N ARG A 156 -28.41 -23.93 -10.43
CA ARG A 156 -28.99 -24.52 -11.65
C ARG A 156 -27.94 -25.20 -12.54
N GLY A 157 -26.87 -25.72 -11.94
CA GLY A 157 -25.76 -26.37 -12.62
C GLY A 157 -26.13 -27.75 -13.17
N ILE A 158 -25.11 -28.58 -13.39
CA ILE A 158 -25.27 -29.93 -13.96
C ILE A 158 -26.01 -30.91 -13.02
N GLY A 159 -25.94 -30.72 -11.71
CA GLY A 159 -26.44 -31.67 -10.70
C GLY A 159 -25.56 -32.92 -10.59
N MET A 160 -25.98 -33.89 -9.77
CA MET A 160 -25.23 -35.13 -9.49
C MET A 160 -26.15 -36.36 -9.59
N THR A 161 -25.63 -37.43 -10.18
CA THR A 161 -26.29 -38.75 -10.14
C THR A 161 -26.16 -39.38 -8.75
N LYS A 162 -26.91 -40.44 -8.48
CA LYS A 162 -26.72 -41.23 -7.25
C LYS A 162 -25.27 -41.74 -7.09
N GLU A 163 -24.64 -42.10 -8.20
CA GLU A 163 -23.25 -42.57 -8.21
C GLU A 163 -22.27 -41.44 -7.91
N ASP A 164 -22.51 -40.22 -8.41
CA ASP A 164 -21.71 -39.04 -8.10
C ASP A 164 -21.81 -38.62 -6.63
N LEU A 165 -23.02 -38.67 -6.04
CA LEU A 165 -23.20 -38.39 -4.61
C LEU A 165 -22.35 -39.33 -3.75
N ILE A 166 -22.30 -40.62 -4.08
CA ILE A 166 -21.45 -41.61 -3.39
C ILE A 166 -19.96 -41.34 -3.66
N LYS A 167 -19.58 -41.12 -4.93
CA LYS A 167 -18.18 -41.09 -5.36
C LYS A 167 -17.47 -39.75 -5.17
N ASN A 168 -18.19 -38.63 -5.12
CA ASN A 168 -17.63 -37.28 -5.10
C ASN A 168 -17.90 -36.57 -3.76
N LEU A 169 -19.09 -36.72 -3.17
CA LEU A 169 -19.41 -36.20 -1.82
C LEU A 169 -19.10 -37.21 -0.70
N GLY A 170 -19.17 -38.51 -1.00
CA GLY A 170 -18.85 -39.57 -0.04
C GLY A 170 -17.37 -39.94 0.07
N THR A 171 -16.48 -39.30 -0.70
CA THR A 171 -15.03 -39.61 -0.72
C THR A 171 -14.20 -38.34 -0.50
N ILE A 172 -13.43 -38.31 0.59
CA ILE A 172 -12.52 -37.20 0.90
C ILE A 172 -11.40 -37.13 -0.15
N ALA A 173 -10.98 -35.90 -0.50
CA ALA A 173 -9.91 -35.61 -1.46
C ALA A 173 -10.19 -36.07 -2.91
N LYS A 174 -11.47 -36.18 -3.28
CA LYS A 174 -11.90 -36.50 -4.64
C LYS A 174 -12.73 -35.38 -5.24
N SER A 175 -12.27 -34.85 -6.38
CA SER A 175 -12.96 -33.77 -7.09
C SER A 175 -13.58 -34.26 -8.40
N GLY A 176 -14.90 -34.23 -8.48
CA GLY A 176 -15.64 -34.38 -9.74
C GLY A 176 -15.45 -33.21 -10.71
N THR A 177 -14.75 -32.15 -10.31
CA THR A 177 -14.28 -31.07 -11.21
C THR A 177 -12.96 -31.47 -11.87
N SER A 178 -11.97 -31.99 -11.13
CA SER A 178 -10.71 -32.46 -11.72
C SER A 178 -10.93 -33.55 -12.77
N ALA A 179 -11.77 -34.56 -12.45
CA ALA A 179 -12.14 -35.62 -13.38
C ALA A 179 -12.94 -35.15 -14.61
N PHE A 180 -13.56 -33.96 -14.55
CA PHE A 180 -14.20 -33.33 -15.72
C PHE A 180 -13.16 -32.63 -16.60
N VAL A 181 -12.21 -31.90 -15.99
CA VAL A 181 -11.08 -31.27 -16.71
C VAL A 181 -10.26 -32.31 -17.46
N GLU A 182 -9.89 -33.42 -16.81
CA GLU A 182 -9.16 -34.54 -17.43
C GLU A 182 -9.87 -35.09 -18.68
N LYS A 183 -11.18 -35.31 -18.61
CA LYS A 183 -12.00 -35.80 -19.74
C LYS A 183 -12.15 -34.78 -20.88
N MET A 184 -11.97 -33.48 -20.60
CA MET A 184 -12.27 -32.39 -21.52
C MET A 184 -11.01 -31.64 -22.01
N GLN A 185 -9.81 -32.17 -21.79
CA GLN A 185 -8.52 -31.55 -22.19
C GLN A 185 -8.41 -31.20 -23.70
N SER A 186 -9.27 -31.73 -24.56
CA SER A 186 -9.33 -31.43 -26.00
C SER A 186 -10.31 -30.31 -26.38
N GLY A 187 -11.04 -29.71 -25.42
CA GLY A 187 -12.27 -28.95 -25.67
C GLY A 187 -12.26 -27.43 -25.42
N GLY A 188 -11.19 -26.83 -24.88
CA GLY A 188 -11.06 -25.38 -24.65
C GLY A 188 -10.71 -24.98 -23.21
N ASP A 189 -10.57 -23.67 -22.97
CA ASP A 189 -10.15 -23.10 -21.67
C ASP A 189 -11.26 -23.22 -20.59
N LEU A 190 -11.24 -24.34 -19.87
CA LEU A 190 -12.10 -24.60 -18.71
C LEU A 190 -11.41 -24.14 -17.40
N ASN A 191 -11.58 -22.87 -17.04
CA ASN A 191 -11.05 -22.28 -15.81
C ASN A 191 -11.87 -22.64 -14.55
N LEU A 192 -12.06 -23.94 -14.30
CA LEU A 192 -12.78 -24.45 -13.13
C LEU A 192 -11.96 -24.30 -11.84
N ILE A 193 -12.63 -24.12 -10.70
CA ILE A 193 -12.06 -23.68 -9.41
C ILE A 193 -11.73 -24.88 -8.50
N GLY A 194 -12.56 -25.93 -8.50
CA GLY A 194 -12.51 -27.06 -7.56
C GLY A 194 -11.46 -28.14 -7.86
N GLN A 195 -10.27 -28.08 -7.24
CA GLN A 195 -9.22 -29.11 -7.46
C GLN A 195 -9.10 -30.14 -6.33
N PHE A 196 -9.18 -29.71 -5.05
CA PHE A 196 -8.76 -30.53 -3.92
C PHE A 196 -9.77 -31.58 -3.41
N GLY A 197 -11.07 -31.45 -3.70
CA GLY A 197 -12.09 -32.39 -3.20
C GLY A 197 -12.29 -32.40 -1.68
N VAL A 198 -12.06 -31.26 -1.00
CA VAL A 198 -12.31 -31.09 0.45
C VAL A 198 -13.19 -29.88 0.79
N GLY A 199 -13.33 -28.90 -0.11
CA GLY A 199 -14.02 -27.63 0.17
C GLY A 199 -15.49 -27.77 0.56
N PHE A 200 -16.19 -28.81 0.10
CA PHE A 200 -17.57 -29.10 0.52
C PHE A 200 -17.68 -29.28 2.04
N TYR A 201 -16.74 -29.97 2.69
CA TYR A 201 -16.84 -30.27 4.12
C TYR A 201 -16.65 -29.04 5.04
N SER A 202 -16.24 -27.89 4.49
CA SER A 202 -16.21 -26.62 5.24
C SER A 202 -17.58 -26.17 5.75
N VAL A 203 -18.69 -26.70 5.20
CA VAL A 203 -20.04 -26.48 5.73
C VAL A 203 -20.18 -26.85 7.22
N TYR A 204 -19.42 -27.85 7.69
CA TYR A 204 -19.44 -28.28 9.09
C TYR A 204 -18.67 -27.35 10.03
N LEU A 205 -18.13 -26.22 9.53
CA LEU A 205 -17.70 -25.08 10.35
C LEU A 205 -18.90 -24.33 10.98
N VAL A 206 -20.07 -24.39 10.33
CA VAL A 206 -21.27 -23.59 10.66
C VAL A 206 -22.56 -24.39 10.80
N ALA A 207 -22.61 -25.63 10.30
CA ALA A 207 -23.78 -26.51 10.37
C ALA A 207 -23.49 -27.82 11.11
N ASP A 208 -24.49 -28.35 11.83
CA ASP A 208 -24.41 -29.65 12.52
C ASP A 208 -25.01 -30.80 11.71
N TYR A 209 -25.83 -30.45 10.72
CA TYR A 209 -26.47 -31.37 9.79
C TYR A 209 -26.61 -30.70 8.43
N VAL A 210 -26.35 -31.47 7.37
CA VAL A 210 -26.35 -30.98 5.99
C VAL A 210 -27.13 -31.93 5.11
N GLU A 211 -28.04 -31.36 4.34
CA GLU A 211 -28.80 -32.04 3.30
C GLU A 211 -28.35 -31.52 1.94
N VAL A 212 -28.18 -32.42 0.97
CA VAL A 212 -27.85 -32.10 -0.42
C VAL A 212 -28.87 -32.78 -1.31
N VAL A 213 -29.82 -31.99 -1.82
CA VAL A 213 -30.82 -32.43 -2.79
C VAL A 213 -30.25 -32.19 -4.18
N SER A 214 -30.09 -33.21 -5.01
CA SER A 214 -29.51 -33.03 -6.36
C SER A 214 -30.30 -33.77 -7.43
N LYS A 215 -30.37 -33.17 -8.62
CA LYS A 215 -31.01 -33.71 -9.82
C LYS A 215 -30.10 -33.51 -11.04
N HIS A 216 -29.43 -34.58 -11.46
CA HIS A 216 -28.78 -34.66 -12.78
C HIS A 216 -29.81 -34.95 -13.88
N ASN A 217 -29.55 -34.56 -15.13
CA ASN A 217 -30.49 -34.84 -16.24
C ASN A 217 -30.74 -36.35 -16.40
N ASP A 218 -29.68 -37.16 -16.38
CA ASP A 218 -29.70 -38.60 -16.65
C ASP A 218 -30.18 -39.50 -15.48
N ASP A 219 -30.55 -38.92 -14.33
CA ASP A 219 -30.94 -39.68 -13.13
C ASP A 219 -32.12 -39.01 -12.40
N LYS A 220 -32.66 -39.65 -11.37
CA LYS A 220 -33.71 -39.10 -10.50
C LYS A 220 -33.18 -38.02 -9.55
N GLN A 221 -34.09 -37.39 -8.81
CA GLN A 221 -33.74 -36.52 -7.69
C GLN A 221 -33.41 -37.38 -6.46
N TYR A 222 -32.31 -37.08 -5.78
CA TYR A 222 -31.90 -37.76 -4.55
C TYR A 222 -31.57 -36.75 -3.47
N VAL A 223 -31.81 -37.16 -2.22
CA VAL A 223 -31.36 -36.45 -1.01
C VAL A 223 -30.19 -37.21 -0.42
N TRP A 224 -29.04 -36.54 -0.28
CA TRP A 224 -27.90 -36.98 0.52
C TRP A 224 -27.93 -36.26 1.86
N GLU A 225 -27.63 -36.95 2.96
CA GLU A 225 -27.69 -36.39 4.32
C GLU A 225 -26.52 -36.89 5.20
N SER A 226 -25.94 -35.99 6.01
CA SER A 226 -24.86 -36.36 6.96
C SER A 226 -24.65 -35.34 8.08
N LYS A 227 -24.09 -35.82 9.20
CA LYS A 227 -23.64 -35.06 10.39
C LYS A 227 -22.11 -35.02 10.54
N ALA A 228 -21.36 -35.39 9.50
CA ALA A 228 -19.90 -35.59 9.54
C ALA A 228 -19.39 -36.62 10.58
N ASP A 229 -20.24 -37.52 11.05
CA ASP A 229 -19.92 -38.57 12.04
C ASP A 229 -19.14 -39.78 11.46
N GLY A 230 -18.67 -39.67 10.23
CA GLY A 230 -18.06 -40.75 9.45
C GLY A 230 -19.04 -41.51 8.55
N SER A 231 -20.32 -41.15 8.54
CA SER A 231 -21.35 -41.77 7.70
C SER A 231 -22.21 -40.75 6.93
N PHE A 232 -22.93 -41.22 5.91
CA PHE A 232 -23.95 -40.46 5.17
C PHE A 232 -25.03 -41.42 4.65
N ALA A 233 -26.24 -40.92 4.42
CA ALA A 233 -27.32 -41.67 3.78
C ALA A 233 -27.72 -41.01 2.45
N ILE A 234 -28.32 -41.81 1.56
CA ILE A 234 -28.90 -41.33 0.28
C ILE A 234 -30.27 -41.98 0.08
N SER A 235 -31.29 -41.15 -0.15
CA SER A 235 -32.66 -41.56 -0.46
C SER A 235 -33.12 -40.98 -1.81
N GLU A 236 -34.06 -41.66 -2.47
CA GLU A 236 -34.77 -41.08 -3.63
C GLU A 236 -35.75 -40.02 -3.11
N ASP A 237 -35.74 -38.83 -3.71
CA ASP A 237 -36.55 -37.72 -3.22
C ASP A 237 -38.01 -37.85 -3.68
N THR A 238 -38.92 -37.92 -2.72
CA THR A 238 -40.37 -37.99 -2.96
C THR A 238 -41.14 -36.89 -2.22
N TRP A 239 -40.46 -35.89 -1.63
CA TRP A 239 -41.10 -34.93 -0.73
C TRP A 239 -40.75 -33.46 -0.97
N ASN A 240 -39.56 -33.16 -1.49
CA ASN A 240 -39.23 -31.78 -1.87
C ASN A 240 -39.89 -31.37 -3.18
N GLU A 241 -39.83 -30.07 -3.48
CA GLU A 241 -40.10 -29.59 -4.82
C GLU A 241 -39.12 -30.20 -5.86
N PRO A 242 -39.58 -30.52 -7.07
CA PRO A 242 -38.68 -30.95 -8.15
C PRO A 242 -37.73 -29.80 -8.54
N LEU A 243 -36.41 -30.04 -8.44
CA LEU A 243 -35.39 -29.04 -8.77
C LEU A 243 -35.31 -28.74 -10.27
N GLY A 244 -35.77 -29.66 -11.12
CA GLY A 244 -35.57 -29.65 -12.57
C GLY A 244 -34.17 -30.14 -12.94
N ARG A 245 -33.16 -29.36 -12.59
CA ARG A 245 -31.72 -29.68 -12.72
C ARG A 245 -30.90 -28.87 -11.70
N GLY A 246 -29.79 -29.43 -11.23
CA GLY A 246 -28.84 -28.75 -10.34
C GLY A 246 -28.86 -29.33 -8.93
N THR A 247 -28.51 -28.52 -7.94
CA THR A 247 -28.42 -28.94 -6.52
C THR A 247 -28.97 -27.86 -5.59
N GLU A 248 -29.62 -28.27 -4.50
CA GLU A 248 -29.87 -27.44 -3.33
C GLU A 248 -29.13 -28.03 -2.12
N ILE A 249 -28.27 -27.23 -1.50
CA ILE A 249 -27.55 -27.57 -0.27
C ILE A 249 -28.23 -26.82 0.88
N ARG A 250 -28.74 -27.56 1.88
CA ARG A 250 -29.38 -26.99 3.07
C ARG A 250 -28.49 -27.20 4.29
N LEU A 251 -28.11 -26.08 4.91
CA LEU A 251 -27.27 -26.03 6.09
C LEU A 251 -28.15 -25.82 7.32
N HIS A 252 -28.21 -26.80 8.21
CA HIS A 252 -28.87 -26.65 9.51
C HIS A 252 -27.88 -26.03 10.47
N LEU A 253 -27.97 -24.70 10.64
CA LEU A 253 -26.96 -23.89 11.31
C LEU A 253 -26.94 -24.15 12.82
N ARG A 254 -25.73 -24.27 13.38
CA ARG A 254 -25.52 -24.47 14.82
C ARG A 254 -25.81 -23.21 15.62
N ASP A 255 -26.07 -23.36 16.91
CA ASP A 255 -26.42 -22.23 17.79
C ASP A 255 -25.32 -21.18 17.99
N GLU A 256 -24.08 -21.52 17.62
CA GLU A 256 -22.91 -20.64 17.61
C GLU A 256 -22.76 -19.86 16.29
N ALA A 257 -23.44 -20.31 15.22
CA ALA A 257 -23.34 -19.78 13.86
C ALA A 257 -24.42 -18.73 13.55
N LYS A 258 -25.01 -18.12 14.59
CA LYS A 258 -26.14 -17.17 14.50
C LYS A 258 -25.84 -15.92 13.68
N GLU A 259 -24.57 -15.51 13.53
CA GLU A 259 -24.22 -14.38 12.67
C GLU A 259 -24.63 -14.59 11.19
N TYR A 260 -24.69 -15.84 10.73
CA TYR A 260 -25.13 -16.18 9.37
C TYR A 260 -26.67 -16.27 9.24
N LEU A 261 -27.41 -15.97 10.32
CA LEU A 261 -28.86 -15.70 10.28
C LEU A 261 -29.18 -14.23 9.98
N GLU A 262 -28.17 -13.39 9.68
CA GLU A 262 -28.38 -12.02 9.24
C GLU A 262 -28.11 -11.84 7.75
N GLU A 263 -29.08 -11.21 7.05
CA GLU A 263 -29.01 -10.98 5.61
C GLU A 263 -27.77 -10.16 5.24
N ASP A 264 -27.46 -9.11 6.01
CA ASP A 264 -26.30 -8.24 5.77
C ASP A 264 -24.96 -8.97 5.88
N LYS A 265 -24.82 -9.90 6.84
CA LYS A 265 -23.62 -10.76 6.93
C LYS A 265 -23.47 -11.60 5.66
N LEU A 266 -24.56 -12.20 5.15
CA LEU A 266 -24.53 -12.96 3.90
C LEU A 266 -24.17 -12.07 2.69
N LYS A 267 -24.73 -10.85 2.61
CA LYS A 267 -24.39 -9.86 1.57
C LYS A 267 -22.90 -9.49 1.60
N ASP A 268 -22.35 -9.24 2.78
CA ASP A 268 -20.93 -8.92 2.96
C ASP A 268 -20.01 -10.08 2.59
N LEU A 269 -20.38 -11.33 2.90
CA LEU A 269 -19.62 -12.50 2.49
C LEU A 269 -19.59 -12.69 0.98
N VAL A 270 -20.73 -12.54 0.31
CA VAL A 270 -20.81 -12.63 -1.16
C VAL A 270 -19.99 -11.52 -1.80
N LYS A 271 -20.14 -10.27 -1.33
CA LYS A 271 -19.33 -9.11 -1.79
C LYS A 271 -17.84 -9.26 -1.48
N LYS A 272 -17.44 -9.97 -0.42
CA LYS A 272 -16.02 -10.18 -0.08
C LYS A 272 -15.39 -11.26 -0.96
N TYR A 273 -16.06 -12.41 -1.13
CA TYR A 273 -15.43 -13.60 -1.69
C TYR A 273 -15.87 -13.95 -3.12
N SER A 274 -17.06 -13.51 -3.54
CA SER A 274 -17.75 -13.98 -4.74
C SER A 274 -18.26 -12.86 -5.67
N GLU A 275 -17.90 -11.60 -5.42
CA GLU A 275 -18.27 -10.40 -6.19
C GLU A 275 -18.05 -10.55 -7.71
N PHE A 276 -17.08 -11.38 -8.13
CA PHE A 276 -16.64 -11.53 -9.52
C PHE A 276 -16.84 -12.93 -10.11
N ILE A 277 -17.68 -13.75 -9.47
CA ILE A 277 -18.18 -15.01 -10.04
C ILE A 277 -19.01 -14.71 -11.29
N ASN A 278 -18.87 -15.56 -12.32
CA ASN A 278 -19.39 -15.31 -13.67
C ASN A 278 -20.92 -15.43 -13.80
N PHE A 279 -21.60 -15.94 -12.77
CA PHE A 279 -23.03 -16.22 -12.77
C PHE A 279 -23.75 -15.32 -11.75
N PRO A 280 -24.99 -14.87 -12.02
CA PRO A 280 -25.79 -14.12 -11.07
C PRO A 280 -25.95 -14.87 -9.74
N ILE A 281 -25.66 -14.17 -8.64
CA ILE A 281 -25.88 -14.63 -7.26
C ILE A 281 -27.00 -13.79 -6.67
N TYR A 282 -28.12 -14.44 -6.39
CA TYR A 282 -29.29 -13.82 -5.77
C TYR A 282 -29.40 -14.19 -4.30
N LEU A 283 -29.77 -13.23 -3.45
CA LEU A 283 -30.20 -13.47 -2.08
C LEU A 283 -31.71 -13.21 -1.99
N TRP A 284 -32.43 -14.08 -1.27
CA TRP A 284 -33.83 -13.83 -0.91
C TRP A 284 -33.83 -12.81 0.24
N SER A 285 -33.98 -11.54 -0.11
CA SER A 285 -33.90 -10.41 0.81
C SER A 285 -35.29 -9.90 1.20
N THR A 286 -35.38 -9.34 2.40
CA THR A 286 -36.61 -8.78 2.95
C THR A 286 -36.60 -7.25 2.86
N LYS A 287 -37.67 -6.63 2.33
CA LYS A 287 -37.81 -5.18 2.16
C LYS A 287 -39.12 -4.66 2.74
N GLU A 288 -39.03 -3.65 3.61
CA GLU A 288 -40.19 -2.84 4.00
C GLU A 288 -40.57 -1.91 2.86
N VAL A 289 -41.84 -1.97 2.43
CA VAL A 289 -42.43 -1.07 1.43
C VAL A 289 -43.60 -0.35 2.08
N ASP A 290 -43.62 0.98 1.97
CA ASP A 290 -44.73 1.80 2.44
C ASP A 290 -45.94 1.64 1.49
N VAL A 291 -46.98 0.96 1.97
CA VAL A 291 -48.23 0.72 1.23
C VAL A 291 -49.34 1.60 1.79
N GLU A 292 -49.94 2.42 0.94
CA GLU A 292 -51.09 3.25 1.29
C GLU A 292 -52.39 2.41 1.29
N VAL A 293 -52.93 2.16 2.48
CA VAL A 293 -54.18 1.40 2.68
C VAL A 293 -55.30 2.37 3.07
N PRO A 294 -56.53 2.28 2.51
CA PRO A 294 -57.64 3.12 2.94
C PRO A 294 -57.92 2.97 4.43
N ALA A 295 -58.02 4.08 5.17
CA ALA A 295 -58.41 4.08 6.56
C ALA A 295 -59.93 3.87 6.67
N ASP A 296 -60.34 2.72 7.20
CA ASP A 296 -61.74 2.45 7.52
C ASP A 296 -62.21 3.34 8.67
N GLU A 297 -63.42 3.89 8.56
CA GLU A 297 -64.03 4.74 9.59
C GLU A 297 -64.56 3.90 10.76
N GLY A 298 -63.68 3.53 11.71
CA GLY A 298 -64.17 2.89 12.94
C GLY A 298 -63.15 2.23 13.86
N GLU A 299 -62.26 3.01 14.49
CA GLU A 299 -61.79 2.67 15.85
C GLU A 299 -61.33 3.92 16.61
N THR A 300 -61.91 4.14 17.79
CA THR A 300 -61.65 5.26 18.69
C THR A 300 -60.80 4.80 19.88
N SER A 301 -59.74 5.53 20.19
CA SER A 301 -59.11 5.54 21.53
C SER A 301 -58.39 6.87 21.76
N ASP A 302 -58.43 7.35 23.01
CA ASP A 302 -58.25 8.76 23.40
C ASP A 302 -56.82 9.17 23.82
N GLU A 303 -56.74 10.39 24.39
CA GLU A 303 -55.63 11.06 25.11
C GLU A 303 -54.62 11.82 24.19
N GLU A 304 -54.66 13.17 24.11
CA GLU A 304 -54.22 14.20 25.10
C GLU A 304 -52.67 14.33 25.17
N ASP A 305 -52.02 15.51 25.17
CA ASP A 305 -52.46 16.92 25.21
C ASP A 305 -51.34 17.87 24.65
N SER A 306 -51.62 19.19 24.65
CA SER A 306 -50.73 20.37 24.62
C SER A 306 -50.47 21.10 23.27
N THR A 307 -50.71 22.41 23.34
CA THR A 307 -50.66 23.50 22.33
C THR A 307 -49.75 24.62 22.86
N PRO A 308 -49.66 25.85 22.29
CA PRO A 308 -49.99 26.39 20.96
C PRO A 308 -48.77 27.06 20.26
N GLU A 309 -48.84 27.40 18.97
CA GLU A 309 -48.92 28.78 18.39
C GLU A 309 -48.13 28.76 17.04
N THR A 310 -48.23 29.67 16.04
CA THR A 310 -49.18 30.70 15.55
C THR A 310 -49.01 30.73 14.00
N THR A 311 -49.71 31.45 13.11
CA THR A 311 -50.48 32.71 13.11
C THR A 311 -51.53 32.65 11.96
N GLU A 312 -52.44 33.63 11.91
CA GLU A 312 -53.58 33.74 10.98
C GLU A 312 -53.19 34.12 9.52
N GLU A 313 -53.97 33.69 8.52
CA GLU A 313 -54.82 34.58 7.72
C GLU A 313 -55.77 33.78 6.79
N GLU A 314 -57.02 34.23 6.68
CA GLU A 314 -58.09 33.59 5.88
C GLU A 314 -58.13 34.15 4.45
N THR A 315 -58.48 33.33 3.45
CA THR A 315 -59.39 33.75 2.36
C THR A 315 -59.96 32.54 1.60
N GLU A 316 -61.26 32.56 1.37
CA GLU A 316 -62.02 31.54 0.65
C GLU A 316 -61.99 31.78 -0.88
N GLU A 317 -62.01 30.71 -1.68
CA GLU A 317 -63.04 30.48 -2.74
C GLU A 317 -62.88 29.09 -3.40
N ASP A 318 -63.99 28.55 -3.91
CA ASP A 318 -64.17 27.16 -4.34
C ASP A 318 -63.43 26.75 -5.64
N GLU A 319 -62.82 25.55 -5.64
CA GLU A 319 -62.83 24.65 -6.81
C GLU A 319 -62.95 23.18 -6.37
N GLU A 320 -63.73 22.39 -7.12
CA GLU A 320 -64.06 20.99 -6.81
C GLU A 320 -62.82 20.10 -6.67
N LYS A 321 -62.62 19.51 -5.48
CA LYS A 321 -61.67 18.40 -5.27
C LYS A 321 -62.40 17.14 -4.85
N GLU A 322 -62.22 16.09 -5.64
CA GLU A 322 -62.64 14.73 -5.30
C GLU A 322 -62.13 14.35 -3.90
N LYS A 323 -63.02 13.82 -3.06
CA LYS A 323 -62.63 13.22 -1.77
C LYS A 323 -61.80 11.97 -2.04
N LYS A 324 -60.48 12.12 -2.12
CA LYS A 324 -59.56 10.98 -1.95
C LYS A 324 -59.79 10.39 -0.56
N PRO A 325 -59.95 9.05 -0.42
CA PRO A 325 -60.04 8.43 0.90
C PRO A 325 -58.76 8.72 1.68
N LYS A 326 -58.87 8.92 3.00
CA LYS A 326 -57.69 8.99 3.88
C LYS A 326 -56.94 7.67 3.76
N THR A 327 -55.73 7.67 3.25
CA THR A 327 -54.84 6.50 3.26
C THR A 327 -53.96 6.54 4.50
N LYS A 328 -53.79 5.38 5.15
CA LYS A 328 -52.81 5.16 6.21
C LYS A 328 -51.64 4.41 5.58
N THR A 329 -50.45 4.97 5.69
CA THR A 329 -49.22 4.29 5.27
C THR A 329 -48.94 3.14 6.24
N ILE A 330 -48.96 1.91 5.73
CA ILE A 330 -48.59 0.70 6.47
C ILE A 330 -47.34 0.13 5.82
N LYS A 331 -46.32 -0.14 6.63
CA LYS A 331 -45.11 -0.84 6.18
C LYS A 331 -45.45 -2.30 5.91
N GLU A 332 -45.58 -2.68 4.64
CA GLU A 332 -45.72 -4.06 4.21
C GLU A 332 -44.34 -4.66 3.96
N THR A 333 -44.07 -5.80 4.59
CA THR A 333 -42.82 -6.53 4.42
C THR A 333 -42.93 -7.45 3.21
N THR A 334 -42.25 -7.08 2.12
CA THR A 334 -42.19 -7.88 0.88
C THR A 334 -40.83 -8.60 0.79
N SER A 335 -40.76 -9.71 0.05
CA SER A 335 -39.51 -10.44 -0.18
C SER A 335 -39.24 -10.60 -1.67
N GLU A 336 -38.00 -10.37 -2.08
CA GLU A 336 -37.57 -10.48 -3.48
C GLU A 336 -36.15 -11.03 -3.61
N TRP A 337 -35.80 -11.44 -4.84
CA TRP A 337 -34.44 -11.88 -5.18
C TRP A 337 -33.55 -10.66 -5.50
N GLU A 338 -32.69 -10.28 -4.56
CA GLU A 338 -31.69 -9.21 -4.71
C GLU A 338 -30.43 -9.75 -5.39
N LEU A 339 -30.01 -9.14 -6.51
CA LEU A 339 -28.75 -9.47 -7.18
C LEU A 339 -27.56 -8.90 -6.39
N LEU A 340 -26.61 -9.74 -5.99
CA LEU A 340 -25.48 -9.34 -5.13
C LEU A 340 -24.17 -9.05 -5.87
N ASN A 341 -24.02 -9.52 -7.12
CA ASN A 341 -22.79 -9.40 -7.92
C ASN A 341 -23.05 -8.71 -9.28
N ASP A 342 -23.47 -7.44 -9.23
CA ASP A 342 -23.71 -6.61 -10.42
C ASP A 342 -22.42 -6.06 -11.06
N VAL A 343 -21.33 -5.95 -10.27
CA VAL A 343 -20.03 -5.43 -10.74
C VAL A 343 -19.33 -6.44 -11.66
N LYS A 344 -19.20 -6.09 -12.95
CA LYS A 344 -18.50 -6.91 -13.93
C LYS A 344 -16.99 -6.89 -13.71
N ALA A 345 -16.35 -8.05 -13.84
CA ALA A 345 -14.89 -8.21 -13.74
C ALA A 345 -14.14 -7.54 -14.92
N VAL A 346 -13.86 -6.24 -14.78
CA VAL A 346 -13.28 -5.37 -15.83
C VAL A 346 -11.95 -5.91 -16.38
N TRP A 347 -11.10 -6.46 -15.51
CA TRP A 347 -9.76 -6.95 -15.87
C TRP A 347 -9.72 -8.21 -16.74
N LEU A 348 -10.88 -8.86 -16.95
CA LEU A 348 -10.98 -10.05 -17.80
C LEU A 348 -11.27 -9.71 -19.26
N ARG A 349 -11.83 -8.51 -19.52
CA ARG A 349 -12.13 -7.99 -20.86
C ARG A 349 -10.87 -7.43 -21.52
N SER A 350 -10.91 -7.28 -22.84
CA SER A 350 -9.85 -6.56 -23.55
C SER A 350 -9.77 -5.11 -23.05
N PRO A 351 -8.58 -4.55 -22.74
CA PRO A 351 -8.46 -3.15 -22.33
C PRO A 351 -9.02 -2.14 -23.33
N LYS A 352 -9.21 -2.53 -24.60
CA LYS A 352 -9.80 -1.73 -25.69
C LYS A 352 -11.34 -1.73 -25.71
N GLU A 353 -11.96 -2.65 -24.98
CA GLU A 353 -13.42 -2.83 -24.93
C GLU A 353 -14.05 -2.21 -23.69
N VAL A 354 -13.23 -1.67 -22.78
CA VAL A 354 -13.64 -1.08 -21.50
C VAL A 354 -13.57 0.43 -21.61
N THR A 355 -14.65 1.14 -21.23
CA THR A 355 -14.68 2.61 -21.24
C THR A 355 -14.17 3.21 -19.93
N ASP A 356 -13.81 4.50 -19.96
CA ASP A 356 -13.30 5.23 -18.79
C ASP A 356 -14.34 5.32 -17.66
N GLU A 357 -15.64 5.34 -17.98
CA GLU A 357 -16.74 5.24 -17.02
C GLU A 357 -16.80 3.85 -16.36
N GLU A 358 -16.52 2.78 -17.10
CA GLU A 358 -16.46 1.42 -16.54
C GLU A 358 -15.25 1.26 -15.61
N TYR A 359 -14.09 1.82 -15.96
CA TYR A 359 -12.94 1.88 -15.05
C TYR A 359 -13.24 2.70 -13.79
N SER A 360 -13.93 3.84 -13.93
CA SER A 360 -14.30 4.71 -12.80
C SER A 360 -15.27 4.00 -11.86
N LYS A 361 -16.38 3.44 -12.37
CA LYS A 361 -17.35 2.67 -11.57
C LYS A 361 -16.71 1.48 -10.86
N PHE A 362 -15.79 0.79 -11.53
CA PHE A 362 -15.03 -0.30 -10.93
C PHE A 362 -14.09 0.17 -9.82
N TYR A 363 -13.44 1.33 -9.99
CA TYR A 363 -12.64 1.94 -8.94
C TYR A 363 -13.49 2.29 -7.71
N HIS A 364 -14.68 2.87 -7.88
CA HIS A 364 -15.59 3.22 -6.77
C HIS A 364 -16.03 1.99 -5.97
N SER A 365 -16.47 0.91 -6.63
CA SER A 365 -16.77 -0.39 -5.99
C SER A 365 -15.54 -0.93 -5.23
N LEU A 366 -14.38 -0.95 -5.88
CA LEU A 366 -13.14 -1.50 -5.29
C LEU A 366 -12.66 -0.70 -4.08
N ALA A 367 -12.76 0.63 -4.14
CA ALA A 367 -12.34 1.54 -3.07
C ALA A 367 -13.34 1.61 -1.91
N LYS A 368 -14.58 1.13 -2.10
CA LYS A 368 -15.75 1.40 -1.25
C LYS A 368 -15.97 2.91 -1.06
N ASP A 369 -15.68 3.67 -2.10
CA ASP A 369 -15.78 5.13 -2.14
C ASP A 369 -16.99 5.51 -2.97
N PHE A 370 -17.97 6.15 -2.34
CA PHE A 370 -19.21 6.61 -2.97
C PHE A 370 -19.14 8.08 -3.43
N GLY A 371 -17.98 8.73 -3.32
CA GLY A 371 -17.77 10.07 -3.89
C GLY A 371 -17.59 10.05 -5.41
N ASP A 372 -17.91 11.16 -6.06
CA ASP A 372 -17.82 11.30 -7.53
C ASP A 372 -16.37 11.41 -8.06
N ASP A 373 -15.36 11.44 -7.19
CA ASP A 373 -13.95 11.62 -7.57
C ASP A 373 -13.45 10.42 -8.40
N LYS A 374 -13.07 10.67 -9.66
CA LYS A 374 -12.46 9.67 -10.56
C LYS A 374 -11.00 9.38 -10.16
N PRO A 375 -10.47 8.17 -10.40
CA PRO A 375 -9.04 7.89 -10.21
C PRO A 375 -8.18 8.76 -11.15
N MET A 376 -7.01 9.22 -10.69
CA MET A 376 -6.11 10.06 -11.51
C MET A 376 -5.54 9.34 -12.74
N GLY A 377 -5.55 8.01 -12.72
CA GLY A 377 -5.07 7.18 -13.81
C GLY A 377 -5.09 5.70 -13.43
N TRP A 378 -5.04 4.83 -14.44
CA TRP A 378 -5.05 3.38 -14.27
C TRP A 378 -4.11 2.64 -15.22
N SER A 379 -3.80 1.40 -14.87
CA SER A 379 -2.98 0.49 -15.68
C SER A 379 -3.64 -0.87 -15.74
N HIS A 380 -4.27 -1.18 -16.88
CA HIS A 380 -4.81 -2.51 -17.19
C HIS A 380 -3.80 -3.27 -18.06
N PHE A 381 -3.33 -4.43 -17.60
CA PHE A 381 -2.41 -5.27 -18.39
C PHE A 381 -2.48 -6.77 -18.05
N THR A 382 -2.21 -7.59 -19.07
CA THR A 382 -1.83 -9.00 -18.91
C THR A 382 -0.31 -9.14 -18.84
N ALA A 383 0.17 -10.13 -18.10
CA ALA A 383 1.57 -10.31 -17.77
C ALA A 383 2.02 -11.75 -18.00
N GLU A 384 2.40 -12.09 -19.23
CA GLU A 384 2.84 -13.44 -19.65
C GLU A 384 4.26 -13.83 -19.14
N GLY A 385 4.61 -15.13 -19.21
CA GLY A 385 5.92 -15.69 -18.82
C GLY A 385 5.83 -16.68 -17.65
N ASP A 386 6.87 -16.77 -16.80
CA ASP A 386 6.96 -17.71 -15.66
C ASP A 386 5.74 -17.72 -14.72
N VAL A 387 5.02 -16.60 -14.66
CA VAL A 387 3.75 -16.44 -13.95
C VAL A 387 2.87 -15.60 -14.85
N GLU A 388 1.74 -16.16 -15.25
CA GLU A 388 0.70 -15.47 -16.00
C GLU A 388 -0.35 -14.90 -15.04
N PHE A 389 -0.64 -13.60 -15.20
CA PHE A 389 -1.68 -12.92 -14.46
C PHE A 389 -2.21 -11.71 -15.22
N LYS A 390 -3.42 -11.27 -14.87
CA LYS A 390 -4.04 -10.02 -15.28
C LYS A 390 -4.03 -9.07 -14.08
N ALA A 391 -3.78 -7.79 -14.30
CA ALA A 391 -3.78 -6.80 -13.24
C ALA A 391 -4.41 -5.49 -13.70
N LEU A 392 -5.08 -4.84 -12.76
CA LEU A 392 -5.68 -3.53 -12.91
C LEU A 392 -5.29 -2.69 -11.69
N LEU A 393 -4.49 -1.65 -11.92
CA LEU A 393 -3.99 -0.72 -10.90
C LEU A 393 -4.61 0.66 -11.10
N PHE A 394 -4.83 1.37 -10.01
CA PHE A 394 -5.40 2.73 -9.97
C PHE A 394 -4.57 3.65 -9.07
N ILE A 395 -4.45 4.91 -9.48
CA ILE A 395 -3.98 6.02 -8.65
C ILE A 395 -5.22 6.71 -8.04
N PRO A 396 -5.41 6.69 -6.70
CA PRO A 396 -6.51 7.41 -6.06
C PRO A 396 -6.44 8.94 -6.30
N PRO A 397 -7.59 9.64 -6.27
CA PRO A 397 -7.66 11.11 -6.43
C PRO A 397 -7.08 11.89 -5.25
N LYS A 398 -6.98 11.26 -4.06
CA LYS A 398 -6.46 11.84 -2.82
C LYS A 398 -5.68 10.79 -2.02
N ALA A 399 -4.68 11.21 -1.26
CA ALA A 399 -3.99 10.34 -0.32
C ALA A 399 -4.89 10.03 0.90
N PRO A 400 -4.93 8.78 1.39
CA PRO A 400 -5.52 8.48 2.70
C PRO A 400 -4.83 9.29 3.81
N HIS A 401 -5.61 9.82 4.77
CA HIS A 401 -5.09 10.66 5.86
C HIS A 401 -3.98 9.97 6.67
N ASP A 402 -4.10 8.65 6.85
CA ASP A 402 -3.19 7.80 7.62
C ASP A 402 -2.01 7.24 6.80
N LEU A 403 -1.89 7.56 5.50
CA LEU A 403 -0.92 6.95 4.58
C LEU A 403 0.54 7.05 5.08
N TYR A 404 0.92 8.21 5.62
CA TYR A 404 2.28 8.46 6.09
C TYR A 404 2.47 8.21 7.59
N GLU A 405 1.40 8.28 8.39
CA GLU A 405 1.41 7.95 9.83
C GLU A 405 1.57 6.44 10.04
N SER A 406 0.84 5.65 9.26
CA SER A 406 0.83 4.19 9.32
C SER A 406 1.94 3.54 8.48
N TYR A 407 2.76 4.32 7.76
CA TYR A 407 3.70 3.85 6.73
C TYR A 407 4.56 2.64 7.12
N TYR A 408 5.13 2.65 8.33
CA TYR A 408 5.96 1.53 8.82
C TYR A 408 5.16 0.41 9.47
N ASN A 409 3.96 0.69 10.00
CA ASN A 409 3.19 -0.20 10.90
C ASN A 409 1.94 -0.82 10.26
N SER A 410 1.51 -0.33 9.09
CA SER A 410 0.40 -0.93 8.32
C SER A 410 0.91 -2.09 7.47
N ASN A 411 0.24 -3.23 7.64
CA ASN A 411 0.37 -4.44 6.81
C ASN A 411 -0.87 -4.63 5.91
N LYS A 412 -1.62 -3.55 5.63
CA LYS A 412 -2.80 -3.59 4.75
C LYS A 412 -2.37 -3.31 3.32
N SER A 413 -2.47 -4.31 2.45
CA SER A 413 -2.25 -4.11 1.02
C SER A 413 -3.52 -3.52 0.39
N ASN A 414 -3.37 -2.43 -0.36
CA ASN A 414 -4.48 -1.89 -1.16
C ASN A 414 -4.70 -2.66 -2.48
N LEU A 415 -3.99 -3.79 -2.67
CA LEU A 415 -4.20 -4.74 -3.76
C LEU A 415 -4.88 -6.02 -3.26
N LYS A 416 -6.03 -6.37 -3.85
CA LYS A 416 -6.67 -7.66 -3.63
C LYS A 416 -6.09 -8.72 -4.57
N LEU A 417 -5.68 -9.88 -4.05
CA LEU A 417 -5.28 -11.03 -4.86
C LEU A 417 -6.48 -11.95 -5.13
N TYR A 418 -6.66 -12.29 -6.39
CA TYR A 418 -7.58 -13.29 -6.89
C TYR A 418 -6.82 -14.44 -7.55
N VAL A 419 -7.39 -15.64 -7.48
CA VAL A 419 -6.96 -16.78 -8.28
C VAL A 419 -8.20 -17.40 -8.90
N ARG A 420 -8.25 -17.47 -10.24
CA ARG A 420 -9.43 -17.89 -11.00
C ARG A 420 -10.68 -17.11 -10.58
N ARG A 421 -10.55 -15.78 -10.43
CA ARG A 421 -11.62 -14.85 -9.99
C ARG A 421 -12.11 -15.03 -8.54
N VAL A 422 -11.59 -15.98 -7.77
CA VAL A 422 -11.92 -16.16 -6.35
C VAL A 422 -10.97 -15.32 -5.50
N PHE A 423 -11.51 -14.53 -4.57
CA PHE A 423 -10.69 -13.72 -3.65
C PHE A 423 -9.90 -14.63 -2.70
N ILE A 424 -8.59 -14.38 -2.61
CA ILE A 424 -7.67 -15.13 -1.76
C ILE A 424 -7.36 -14.33 -0.49
N SER A 425 -6.74 -13.15 -0.64
CA SER A 425 -6.39 -12.25 0.47
C SER A 425 -5.94 -10.87 -0.05
N ASP A 426 -6.05 -9.86 0.81
CA ASP A 426 -5.60 -8.47 0.70
C ASP A 426 -4.46 -8.13 1.70
N GLU A 427 -3.89 -9.15 2.36
CA GLU A 427 -2.82 -9.00 3.37
C GLU A 427 -1.41 -9.27 2.78
N PHE A 428 -1.26 -9.17 1.46
CA PHE A 428 0.02 -9.41 0.78
C PHE A 428 0.90 -8.15 0.70
N ASP A 429 1.63 -7.87 1.79
CA ASP A 429 2.70 -6.85 1.85
C ASP A 429 3.78 -7.01 0.77
N ASP A 430 3.90 -8.22 0.20
CA ASP A 430 4.90 -8.54 -0.80
C ASP A 430 4.54 -8.11 -2.23
N LEU A 431 3.29 -7.73 -2.54
CA LEU A 431 2.88 -7.41 -3.93
C LEU A 431 3.38 -6.03 -4.42
N LEU A 432 3.46 -5.04 -3.54
CA LEU A 432 4.03 -3.72 -3.83
C LEU A 432 5.05 -3.33 -2.75
N PRO A 433 5.96 -2.37 -3.01
CA PRO A 433 6.78 -1.74 -2.00
C PRO A 433 5.97 -0.67 -1.25
N LYS A 434 6.37 -0.33 -0.01
CA LYS A 434 5.65 0.64 0.85
C LYS A 434 5.46 2.00 0.19
N TYR A 435 6.45 2.47 -0.58
CA TYR A 435 6.34 3.73 -1.34
C TYR A 435 5.31 3.71 -2.50
N LEU A 436 4.67 2.57 -2.81
CA LEU A 436 3.53 2.46 -3.74
C LEU A 436 2.26 1.92 -3.06
N SER A 437 2.22 1.86 -1.73
CA SER A 437 1.07 1.30 -0.99
C SER A 437 -0.24 2.06 -1.23
N PHE A 438 -0.18 3.32 -1.67
CA PHE A 438 -1.34 4.13 -2.04
C PHE A 438 -2.10 3.61 -3.28
N LEU A 439 -1.48 2.78 -4.12
CA LEU A 439 -2.13 2.24 -5.31
C LEU A 439 -3.23 1.24 -4.92
N ARG A 440 -4.44 1.48 -5.41
CA ARG A 440 -5.55 0.51 -5.32
C ARG A 440 -5.54 -0.39 -6.54
N GLY A 441 -6.04 -1.62 -6.41
CA GLY A 441 -6.12 -2.50 -7.55
C GLY A 441 -6.34 -3.96 -7.21
N ILE A 442 -6.18 -4.77 -8.24
CA ILE A 442 -6.38 -6.21 -8.19
C ILE A 442 -5.31 -6.93 -9.02
N VAL A 443 -5.06 -8.18 -8.66
CA VAL A 443 -4.21 -9.11 -9.39
C VAL A 443 -4.95 -10.44 -9.46
N ASP A 444 -5.19 -10.97 -10.65
CA ASP A 444 -5.88 -12.26 -10.86
C ASP A 444 -5.00 -13.19 -11.70
N SER A 445 -4.85 -14.44 -11.27
CA SER A 445 -4.00 -15.43 -11.93
C SER A 445 -4.66 -16.81 -11.94
N ASP A 446 -4.68 -17.46 -13.09
CA ASP A 446 -5.20 -18.84 -13.22
C ASP A 446 -4.17 -19.92 -12.82
N THR A 447 -2.90 -19.53 -12.62
CA THR A 447 -1.73 -20.42 -12.51
C THR A 447 -1.05 -20.45 -11.13
N LEU A 448 -1.46 -19.59 -10.19
CA LEU A 448 -0.85 -19.56 -8.86
C LEU A 448 -1.20 -20.80 -8.01
N PRO A 449 -0.20 -21.47 -7.39
CA PRO A 449 -0.43 -22.61 -6.51
C PRO A 449 -0.96 -22.14 -5.15
N LEU A 450 -2.26 -22.37 -4.94
CA LEU A 450 -2.95 -22.15 -3.66
C LEU A 450 -2.57 -23.22 -2.63
N ASN A 451 -2.62 -22.87 -1.35
CA ASN A 451 -2.68 -23.85 -0.28
C ASN A 451 -4.07 -24.52 -0.22
N VAL A 452 -4.20 -25.58 0.58
CA VAL A 452 -5.45 -26.35 0.68
C VAL A 452 -6.61 -25.52 1.26
N SER A 453 -6.33 -24.54 2.15
CA SER A 453 -7.35 -23.62 2.67
C SER A 453 -7.76 -22.51 1.69
N ARG A 454 -7.02 -22.33 0.59
CA ARG A 454 -7.13 -21.21 -0.37
C ARG A 454 -7.03 -19.81 0.26
N GLU A 455 -6.38 -19.68 1.43
CA GLU A 455 -6.15 -18.40 2.10
C GLU A 455 -4.69 -17.92 1.93
N MET A 456 -3.75 -18.81 1.63
CA MET A 456 -2.33 -18.48 1.49
C MET A 456 -1.71 -19.12 0.23
N LEU A 457 -0.66 -18.49 -0.30
CA LEU A 457 0.10 -19.01 -1.44
C LEU A 457 1.23 -19.93 -0.98
N GLN A 458 1.44 -21.04 -1.67
CA GLN A 458 2.51 -22.00 -1.35
C GLN A 458 3.92 -21.54 -1.80
N GLN A 459 4.03 -20.61 -2.76
CA GLN A 459 5.30 -20.26 -3.41
C GLN A 459 5.63 -18.76 -3.41
N HIS A 460 6.64 -18.36 -2.64
CA HIS A 460 7.14 -16.98 -2.60
C HIS A 460 7.89 -16.52 -3.87
N SER A 461 8.31 -17.42 -4.77
CA SER A 461 9.01 -17.05 -6.00
C SER A 461 8.11 -16.31 -6.99
N SER A 462 6.88 -16.78 -7.16
CA SER A 462 5.91 -16.21 -8.10
C SER A 462 5.52 -14.79 -7.71
N LEU A 463 5.30 -14.54 -6.42
CA LEU A 463 5.06 -13.21 -5.85
C LEU A 463 6.17 -12.21 -6.18
N LYS A 464 7.45 -12.61 -6.14
CA LYS A 464 8.58 -11.73 -6.48
C LYS A 464 8.57 -11.33 -7.96
N THR A 465 8.14 -12.23 -8.85
CA THR A 465 7.98 -11.93 -10.28
C THR A 465 6.77 -11.00 -10.52
N ILE A 466 5.64 -11.25 -9.85
CA ILE A 466 4.48 -10.37 -9.85
C ILE A 466 4.87 -8.96 -9.38
N LYS A 467 5.49 -8.83 -8.18
CA LYS A 467 5.96 -7.55 -7.60
C LYS A 467 6.79 -6.73 -8.60
N LYS A 468 7.76 -7.35 -9.26
CA LYS A 468 8.61 -6.68 -10.28
C LYS A 468 7.81 -6.16 -11.47
N LYS A 469 6.85 -6.95 -11.99
CA LYS A 469 5.99 -6.53 -13.11
C LYS A 469 5.01 -5.43 -12.67
N LEU A 470 4.42 -5.52 -11.47
CA LEU A 470 3.55 -4.50 -10.87
C LEU A 470 4.30 -3.16 -10.70
N ILE A 471 5.46 -3.15 -10.03
CA ILE A 471 6.28 -1.92 -9.87
C ILE A 471 6.62 -1.32 -11.24
N ARG A 472 6.97 -2.15 -12.23
CA ARG A 472 7.27 -1.65 -13.57
C ARG A 472 6.08 -0.89 -14.16
N LYS A 473 4.90 -1.51 -14.18
CA LYS A 473 3.68 -0.93 -14.76
C LYS A 473 3.14 0.25 -13.96
N ALA A 474 3.24 0.23 -12.64
CA ALA A 474 2.93 1.37 -11.78
C ALA A 474 3.78 2.60 -12.12
N LEU A 475 5.10 2.45 -12.23
CA LEU A 475 5.99 3.55 -12.59
C LEU A 475 5.82 4.00 -14.04
N ASP A 476 5.48 3.10 -14.96
CA ASP A 476 5.15 3.47 -16.36
C ASP A 476 3.80 4.24 -16.42
N MET A 477 2.81 3.90 -15.59
CA MET A 477 1.54 4.64 -15.45
C MET A 477 1.73 6.04 -14.87
N ILE A 478 2.49 6.17 -13.78
CA ILE A 478 2.80 7.48 -13.17
C ILE A 478 3.63 8.34 -14.13
N ARG A 479 4.56 7.72 -14.89
CA ARG A 479 5.30 8.42 -15.95
C ARG A 479 4.36 8.89 -17.08
N LYS A 480 3.42 8.06 -17.52
CA LYS A 480 2.44 8.45 -18.54
C LYS A 480 1.62 9.66 -18.09
N LEU A 481 1.16 9.66 -16.83
CA LEU A 481 0.47 10.81 -16.22
C LEU A 481 1.33 12.09 -16.25
N ALA A 482 2.66 11.95 -16.13
CA ALA A 482 3.60 13.08 -16.22
C ALA A 482 3.86 13.56 -17.66
N GLU A 483 3.78 12.68 -18.65
CA GLU A 483 3.97 12.96 -20.08
C GLU A 483 2.68 13.47 -20.77
N GLU A 484 1.51 13.19 -20.19
CA GLU A 484 0.20 13.63 -20.67
C GLU A 484 -0.28 14.96 -20.03
N ASP A 485 0.48 15.56 -19.11
CA ASP A 485 0.13 16.84 -18.45
C ASP A 485 0.56 18.06 -19.31
N PRO A 486 -0.38 18.83 -19.91
CA PRO A 486 -0.10 19.88 -20.89
C PRO A 486 0.50 21.20 -20.35
N ASP A 487 1.00 21.25 -19.12
CA ASP A 487 1.77 22.42 -18.63
C ASP A 487 3.20 22.53 -19.25
N GLU A 488 3.62 21.57 -20.09
CA GLU A 488 4.77 21.72 -21.01
C GLU A 488 4.44 22.62 -22.24
N TYR A 489 4.45 23.95 -22.07
CA TYR A 489 4.70 24.99 -23.11
C TYR A 489 4.23 24.76 -24.59
N SER A 490 3.08 24.10 -24.85
CA SER A 490 2.66 23.75 -26.23
C SER A 490 1.27 24.23 -26.66
N ASN A 491 0.70 25.25 -26.02
CA ASN A 491 -0.60 25.84 -26.42
C ASN A 491 -0.44 27.05 -27.34
N LYS A 492 -0.27 26.80 -28.65
CA LYS A 492 -0.47 27.84 -29.69
C LYS A 492 -1.25 27.43 -30.95
N ASP A 493 -1.26 26.15 -31.34
CA ASP A 493 -1.89 25.71 -32.60
C ASP A 493 -2.75 24.43 -32.40
N LYS A 494 -3.91 24.56 -31.73
CA LYS A 494 -4.89 23.47 -31.53
C LYS A 494 -6.35 23.95 -31.64
N THR A 495 -7.22 23.09 -32.13
CA THR A 495 -8.65 23.37 -32.40
C THR A 495 -9.51 23.37 -31.13
N ASP A 496 -10.75 23.89 -31.21
CA ASP A 496 -11.58 24.09 -30.02
C ASP A 496 -12.05 22.79 -29.35
N GLU A 497 -12.22 21.69 -30.10
CA GLU A 497 -12.51 20.36 -29.53
C GLU A 497 -11.29 19.75 -28.81
N GLU A 498 -10.06 20.08 -29.23
CA GLU A 498 -8.85 19.64 -28.53
C GLU A 498 -8.60 20.43 -27.23
N LYS A 499 -9.29 21.55 -26.99
CA LYS A 499 -9.09 22.38 -25.80
C LYS A 499 -9.79 21.84 -24.55
N SER A 500 -10.99 21.26 -24.68
CA SER A 500 -11.73 20.73 -23.53
C SER A 500 -11.04 19.51 -22.90
N GLU A 501 -10.60 18.54 -23.70
CA GLU A 501 -9.81 17.40 -23.18
C GLU A 501 -8.46 17.82 -22.58
N VAL A 502 -7.87 18.91 -23.09
CA VAL A 502 -6.59 19.44 -22.60
C VAL A 502 -6.77 20.22 -21.29
N GLU A 503 -7.92 20.88 -21.07
CA GLU A 503 -8.22 21.53 -19.79
C GLU A 503 -8.47 20.51 -18.66
N GLU A 504 -9.12 19.37 -18.92
CA GLU A 504 -9.28 18.31 -17.91
C GLU A 504 -7.96 17.64 -17.51
N LYS A 505 -7.02 17.48 -18.46
CA LYS A 505 -5.71 16.84 -18.24
C LYS A 505 -4.67 17.78 -17.62
N LYS A 506 -4.91 19.08 -17.61
CA LYS A 506 -3.96 20.09 -17.10
C LYS A 506 -3.75 20.02 -15.59
N GLY A 507 -2.49 19.99 -15.17
CA GLY A 507 -2.09 19.95 -13.78
C GLY A 507 -2.39 18.63 -13.08
N GLN A 508 -2.75 17.56 -13.81
CA GLN A 508 -3.00 16.24 -13.21
C GLN A 508 -1.76 15.66 -12.55
N TYR A 509 -0.57 15.87 -13.13
CA TYR A 509 0.68 15.46 -12.50
C TYR A 509 1.06 16.37 -11.32
N ALA A 510 0.68 17.65 -11.35
CA ALA A 510 0.83 18.54 -10.20
C ALA A 510 -0.07 18.10 -9.02
N LYS A 511 -1.33 17.71 -9.28
CA LYS A 511 -2.22 17.10 -8.28
C LYS A 511 -1.61 15.82 -7.70
N PHE A 512 -1.17 14.89 -8.57
CA PHE A 512 -0.47 13.67 -8.15
C PHE A 512 0.75 13.96 -7.28
N TRP A 513 1.56 14.97 -7.64
CA TRP A 513 2.76 15.34 -6.89
C TRP A 513 2.44 15.89 -5.50
N ASN A 514 1.36 16.66 -5.35
CA ASN A 514 0.94 17.20 -4.06
C ASN A 514 0.49 16.09 -3.09
N GLU A 515 -0.26 15.09 -3.58
CA GLU A 515 -0.75 13.95 -2.78
C GLU A 515 0.36 12.91 -2.51
N PHE A 516 1.10 12.52 -3.54
CA PHE A 516 1.98 11.34 -3.55
C PHE A 516 3.46 11.63 -3.80
N GLY A 517 3.88 12.89 -3.95
CA GLY A 517 5.28 13.27 -4.17
C GLY A 517 6.21 12.80 -3.05
N LYS A 518 5.75 12.82 -1.79
CA LYS A 518 6.48 12.23 -0.65
C LYS A 518 6.72 10.73 -0.83
N SER A 519 5.74 10.00 -1.36
CA SER A 519 5.88 8.57 -1.69
C SER A 519 6.94 8.35 -2.79
N ILE A 520 6.98 9.16 -3.84
CA ILE A 520 8.05 9.10 -4.86
C ILE A 520 9.44 9.38 -4.25
N LYS A 521 9.54 10.36 -3.35
CA LYS A 521 10.79 10.68 -2.62
C LYS A 521 11.25 9.52 -1.72
N LEU A 522 10.33 8.85 -1.02
CA LEU A 522 10.63 7.64 -0.24
C LEU A 522 11.08 6.48 -1.13
N GLY A 523 10.49 6.31 -2.31
CA GLY A 523 10.94 5.32 -3.29
C GLY A 523 12.39 5.49 -3.74
N ILE A 524 12.90 6.72 -3.85
CA ILE A 524 14.33 6.97 -4.15
C ILE A 524 15.24 6.50 -3.02
N ILE A 525 14.79 6.64 -1.77
CA ILE A 525 15.53 6.22 -0.58
C ILE A 525 15.56 4.68 -0.51
N GLU A 526 14.40 4.04 -0.63
CA GLU A 526 14.22 2.60 -0.42
C GLU A 526 14.59 1.73 -1.64
N ASP A 527 14.14 2.07 -2.85
CA ASP A 527 14.31 1.23 -4.04
C ASP A 527 15.50 1.67 -4.90
N ALA A 528 16.67 1.13 -4.56
CA ALA A 528 17.89 1.30 -5.34
C ALA A 528 17.81 0.74 -6.78
N THR A 529 16.88 -0.16 -7.09
CA THR A 529 16.74 -0.77 -8.43
C THR A 529 15.95 0.13 -9.36
N ASN A 530 14.91 0.80 -8.86
CA ASN A 530 14.07 1.72 -9.64
C ASN A 530 14.44 3.20 -9.49
N ARG A 531 15.44 3.54 -8.67
CA ARG A 531 15.88 4.93 -8.39
C ARG A 531 15.99 5.81 -9.65
N ASN A 532 16.60 5.32 -10.72
CA ASN A 532 16.78 6.12 -11.95
C ASN A 532 15.45 6.39 -12.70
N ARG A 533 14.44 5.51 -12.57
CA ARG A 533 13.10 5.72 -13.13
C ARG A 533 12.29 6.68 -12.26
N LEU A 534 12.37 6.50 -10.94
CA LEU A 534 11.77 7.39 -9.94
C LEU A 534 12.32 8.82 -10.03
N ALA A 535 13.61 9.00 -10.35
CA ALA A 535 14.23 10.32 -10.43
C ALA A 535 13.59 11.22 -11.51
N LYS A 536 13.10 10.61 -12.60
CA LYS A 536 12.38 11.32 -13.69
C LYS A 536 10.98 11.80 -13.28
N LEU A 537 10.42 11.19 -12.23
CA LEU A 537 9.13 11.54 -11.65
C LEU A 537 9.22 12.68 -10.62
N LEU A 538 10.42 13.03 -10.17
CA LEU A 538 10.62 14.13 -9.22
C LEU A 538 10.23 15.48 -9.83
N ARG A 539 9.59 16.33 -9.03
CA ARG A 539 9.28 17.73 -9.37
C ARG A 539 9.62 18.65 -8.21
N PHE A 540 10.17 19.81 -8.52
CA PHE A 540 10.55 20.79 -7.52
C PHE A 540 10.34 22.20 -8.05
N GLU A 541 10.16 23.15 -7.14
CA GLU A 541 10.27 24.56 -7.49
C GLU A 541 11.74 24.96 -7.63
N SER A 542 12.00 25.98 -8.46
CA SER A 542 13.35 26.53 -8.64
C SER A 542 13.30 28.04 -8.73
N SER A 543 14.47 28.68 -8.59
CA SER A 543 14.66 30.12 -8.77
C SER A 543 14.36 30.64 -10.18
N LYS A 544 13.81 29.81 -11.08
CA LYS A 544 13.37 30.15 -12.45
C LYS A 544 12.09 29.44 -12.88
N SER A 545 11.42 28.71 -11.98
CA SER A 545 10.16 28.03 -12.32
C SER A 545 8.92 28.88 -12.07
N ASP A 546 9.10 30.14 -11.61
CA ASP A 546 8.03 31.11 -11.32
C ASP A 546 6.92 30.55 -10.42
N GLY A 547 7.30 29.69 -9.47
CA GLY A 547 6.35 29.01 -8.55
C GLY A 547 5.70 27.75 -9.11
N LYS A 548 6.06 27.32 -10.32
CA LYS A 548 5.64 26.04 -10.88
C LYS A 548 6.58 24.92 -10.46
N LEU A 549 6.03 23.72 -10.44
CA LEU A 549 6.78 22.47 -10.32
C LEU A 549 7.51 22.17 -11.64
N ALA A 550 8.83 21.95 -11.58
CA ALA A 550 9.66 21.58 -12.73
C ALA A 550 10.42 20.27 -12.47
N SER A 551 10.67 19.52 -13.53
CA SER A 551 11.45 18.28 -13.53
C SER A 551 12.97 18.54 -13.53
N LEU A 552 13.75 17.50 -13.24
CA LEU A 552 15.21 17.53 -13.36
C LEU A 552 15.67 17.63 -14.83
N ASP A 553 14.93 17.05 -15.77
CA ASP A 553 15.22 17.14 -17.21
C ASP A 553 15.05 18.58 -17.72
N GLU A 554 13.98 19.26 -17.29
CA GLU A 554 13.77 20.68 -17.54
C GLU A 554 14.84 21.59 -16.90
N TYR A 555 15.28 21.29 -15.67
CA TYR A 555 16.42 22.00 -15.08
C TYR A 555 17.67 21.83 -15.96
N ILE A 556 17.95 20.61 -16.43
CA ILE A 556 19.09 20.30 -17.30
C ILE A 556 19.01 21.08 -18.62
N SER A 557 17.83 21.18 -19.24
CA SER A 557 17.65 21.95 -20.48
C SER A 557 17.92 23.45 -20.31
N ARG A 558 17.71 23.98 -19.10
CA ARG A 558 18.00 25.38 -18.70
C ARG A 558 19.41 25.62 -18.11
N MET A 559 20.23 24.57 -17.96
CA MET A 559 21.61 24.71 -17.46
C MET A 559 22.47 25.60 -18.35
N LYS A 560 23.39 26.35 -17.74
CA LYS A 560 24.31 27.20 -18.50
C LYS A 560 25.37 26.40 -19.26
N PRO A 561 25.84 26.87 -20.43
CA PRO A 561 27.03 26.33 -21.08
C PRO A 561 28.22 26.26 -20.11
N GLY A 562 28.76 25.06 -19.92
CA GLY A 562 29.87 24.79 -18.99
C GLY A 562 29.48 24.59 -17.52
N GLN A 563 28.19 24.68 -17.16
CA GLN A 563 27.70 24.23 -15.85
C GLN A 563 27.80 22.70 -15.77
N LYS A 564 28.33 22.18 -14.66
CA LYS A 564 28.54 20.73 -14.45
C LYS A 564 27.62 20.13 -13.40
N ASP A 565 27.20 20.94 -12.45
CA ASP A 565 26.50 20.52 -11.25
C ASP A 565 25.09 21.14 -11.22
N ILE A 566 24.12 20.38 -10.73
CA ILE A 566 22.75 20.85 -10.40
C ILE A 566 22.83 21.55 -9.04
N PHE A 567 22.47 22.83 -9.01
CA PHE A 567 22.49 23.61 -7.76
C PHE A 567 21.16 23.50 -7.04
N TYR A 568 21.21 23.25 -5.74
CA TYR A 568 20.01 23.17 -4.88
C TYR A 568 20.27 23.78 -3.50
N ILE A 569 19.20 24.13 -2.79
CA ILE A 569 19.23 24.60 -1.41
C ILE A 569 18.07 23.96 -0.63
N THR A 570 18.28 23.70 0.66
CA THR A 570 17.35 23.04 1.58
C THR A 570 16.98 23.95 2.74
N GLY A 571 15.70 24.00 3.13
CA GLY A 571 15.19 24.87 4.20
C GLY A 571 13.73 24.59 4.54
N SER A 572 13.11 25.44 5.36
CA SER A 572 11.73 25.22 5.84
C SER A 572 10.63 25.92 5.01
N SER A 573 10.98 26.93 4.20
CA SER A 573 10.03 27.55 3.27
C SER A 573 10.74 28.15 2.06
N LYS A 574 10.02 28.32 0.95
CA LYS A 574 10.54 28.92 -0.27
C LYS A 574 10.99 30.38 -0.06
N GLU A 575 10.19 31.15 0.64
CA GLU A 575 10.40 32.60 0.87
C GLU A 575 11.69 32.85 1.68
N GLN A 576 12.01 31.93 2.60
CA GLN A 576 13.29 31.91 3.33
C GLN A 576 14.46 31.57 2.39
N LEU A 577 14.28 30.58 1.52
CA LEU A 577 15.32 30.12 0.60
C LEU A 577 15.66 31.15 -0.47
N GLU A 578 14.65 31.80 -1.08
CA GLU A 578 14.83 32.84 -2.10
C GLU A 578 15.61 34.06 -1.57
N LYS A 579 15.42 34.40 -0.29
CA LYS A 579 16.12 35.50 0.40
C LYS A 579 17.49 35.10 0.95
N SER A 580 17.90 33.84 0.79
CA SER A 580 19.13 33.33 1.40
C SER A 580 20.40 33.98 0.82
N PRO A 581 21.37 34.39 1.67
CA PRO A 581 22.65 34.92 1.20
C PRO A 581 23.47 33.92 0.39
N PHE A 582 23.15 32.63 0.47
CA PHE A 582 23.76 31.59 -0.36
C PHE A 582 23.47 31.75 -1.85
N LEU A 583 22.38 32.44 -2.23
CA LEU A 583 21.96 32.59 -3.63
C LEU A 583 22.53 33.82 -4.33
N GLU A 584 22.96 34.87 -3.62
CA GLU A 584 23.17 36.22 -4.19
C GLU A 584 23.98 36.23 -5.51
N ARG A 585 25.13 35.55 -5.53
CA ARG A 585 26.00 35.53 -6.71
C ARG A 585 25.63 34.44 -7.72
N LEU A 586 24.80 33.46 -7.35
CA LEU A 586 24.15 32.55 -8.32
C LEU A 586 23.08 33.31 -9.09
N THR A 587 22.17 34.00 -8.39
CA THR A 587 21.13 34.86 -8.96
C THR A 587 21.73 35.98 -9.82
N LYS A 588 22.75 36.70 -9.33
CA LYS A 588 23.45 37.72 -10.13
C LYS A 588 24.17 37.14 -11.36
N LYS A 589 24.59 35.87 -11.32
CA LYS A 589 25.12 35.16 -12.50
C LYS A 589 24.04 34.43 -13.30
N ASN A 590 22.76 34.57 -12.94
CA ASN A 590 21.58 33.93 -13.55
C ASN A 590 21.68 32.39 -13.63
N TYR A 591 22.26 31.75 -12.61
CA TYR A 591 22.15 30.30 -12.42
C TYR A 591 20.79 29.94 -11.84
N GLU A 592 20.26 28.77 -12.19
CA GLU A 592 19.04 28.21 -11.59
C GLU A 592 19.41 27.41 -10.34
N VAL A 593 18.62 27.54 -9.27
CA VAL A 593 18.78 26.76 -8.03
C VAL A 593 17.45 26.14 -7.66
N ILE A 594 17.46 24.84 -7.37
CA ILE A 594 16.27 24.09 -6.93
C ILE A 594 16.01 24.35 -5.43
N PHE A 595 14.74 24.53 -5.07
CA PHE A 595 14.30 24.68 -3.69
C PHE A 595 13.74 23.36 -3.14
N PHE A 596 14.33 22.90 -2.04
CA PHE A 596 13.87 21.73 -1.30
C PHE A 596 13.33 22.19 0.06
N THR A 597 12.02 22.05 0.22
CA THR A 597 11.25 22.56 1.38
C THR A 597 10.74 21.44 2.30
N ASP A 598 10.73 20.18 1.84
CA ASP A 598 10.29 19.06 2.68
C ASP A 598 11.46 18.50 3.52
N PRO A 599 11.24 18.09 4.77
CA PRO A 599 12.24 17.39 5.56
C PRO A 599 12.78 16.11 4.90
N VAL A 600 11.96 15.42 4.09
CA VAL A 600 12.37 14.21 3.35
C VAL A 600 13.42 14.50 2.27
N ASP A 601 13.51 15.74 1.75
CA ASP A 601 14.48 16.10 0.71
C ASP A 601 15.94 16.04 1.20
N GLU A 602 16.19 16.31 2.49
CA GLU A 602 17.52 16.16 3.08
C GLU A 602 17.96 14.69 3.24
N TYR A 603 17.02 13.75 3.25
CA TYR A 603 17.31 12.32 3.17
C TYR A 603 17.43 11.87 1.71
N LEU A 604 16.52 12.32 0.83
CA LEU A 604 16.55 12.08 -0.62
C LEU A 604 17.94 12.31 -1.22
N MET A 605 18.55 13.46 -0.88
CA MET A 605 19.86 13.87 -1.39
C MET A 605 21.05 13.08 -0.82
N GLN A 606 20.83 12.15 0.12
CA GLN A 606 21.85 11.18 0.55
C GLN A 606 21.87 9.94 -0.36
N TYR A 607 20.83 9.72 -1.17
CA TYR A 607 20.71 8.58 -2.09
C TYR A 607 20.80 9.00 -3.57
N LEU A 608 20.35 10.21 -3.90
CA LEU A 608 20.42 10.78 -5.26
C LEU A 608 21.72 11.59 -5.45
N MET A 609 22.83 10.91 -5.72
CA MET A 609 24.16 11.51 -5.86
C MET A 609 24.35 12.31 -7.17
N ASP A 610 23.76 11.82 -8.25
CA ASP A 610 23.82 12.39 -9.60
C ASP A 610 22.57 12.02 -10.40
N TYR A 611 22.36 12.74 -11.51
CA TYR A 611 21.26 12.57 -12.44
C TYR A 611 21.71 13.00 -13.84
N GLU A 612 21.59 12.11 -14.84
CA GLU A 612 22.02 12.33 -16.24
C GLU A 612 23.44 12.93 -16.35
N ASP A 613 24.40 12.26 -15.69
CA ASP A 613 25.82 12.65 -15.52
C ASP A 613 26.07 14.00 -14.80
N LYS A 614 25.05 14.65 -14.24
CA LYS A 614 25.18 15.89 -13.45
C LYS A 614 25.19 15.56 -11.96
N LYS A 615 26.15 16.11 -11.22
CA LYS A 615 26.20 15.95 -9.76
C LYS A 615 25.37 17.02 -9.07
N PHE A 616 24.78 16.69 -7.93
CA PHE A 616 24.12 17.70 -7.11
C PHE A 616 25.11 18.45 -6.22
N GLN A 617 24.95 19.76 -6.11
CA GLN A 617 25.76 20.64 -5.26
C GLN A 617 24.85 21.53 -4.41
N ASN A 618 24.79 21.25 -3.10
CA ASN A 618 24.10 22.10 -2.14
C ASN A 618 24.83 23.45 -2.03
N VAL A 619 24.12 24.54 -2.25
CA VAL A 619 24.68 25.91 -2.21
C VAL A 619 24.84 26.47 -0.79
N SER A 620 24.46 25.72 0.26
CA SER A 620 24.80 26.00 1.67
C SER A 620 26.06 25.25 2.16
N LYS A 621 26.60 24.32 1.37
CA LYS A 621 27.82 23.55 1.70
C LYS A 621 29.08 24.13 1.04
N GLU A 622 30.23 23.75 1.55
CA GLU A 622 31.52 23.99 0.89
C GLU A 622 31.59 23.30 -0.50
N GLY A 623 32.38 23.87 -1.40
CA GLY A 623 32.75 23.23 -2.68
C GLY A 623 32.09 23.80 -3.92
N LEU A 624 31.16 24.75 -3.77
CA LEU A 624 30.53 25.49 -4.87
C LEU A 624 31.59 26.06 -5.85
N LYS A 625 31.34 25.99 -7.16
CA LYS A 625 32.27 26.48 -8.21
C LYS A 625 31.55 27.34 -9.25
N LEU A 626 31.64 28.66 -9.10
CA LEU A 626 31.00 29.62 -10.01
C LEU A 626 31.98 30.17 -11.08
N GLY A 627 32.58 29.28 -11.88
CA GLY A 627 33.55 29.63 -12.93
C GLY A 627 34.92 30.07 -12.41
N LYS A 628 35.80 30.54 -13.30
CA LYS A 628 37.11 31.13 -12.93
C LYS A 628 36.94 32.62 -12.62
N ASP A 629 37.37 33.06 -11.44
CA ASP A 629 37.50 34.47 -11.06
C ASP A 629 39.00 34.79 -10.98
N SER A 630 39.51 35.59 -11.92
CA SER A 630 40.95 35.86 -12.07
C SER A 630 41.56 36.57 -10.87
N LYS A 631 40.79 37.38 -10.15
CA LYS A 631 41.25 38.14 -8.98
C LYS A 631 41.17 37.35 -7.66
N LEU A 632 40.67 36.11 -7.68
CA LEU A 632 40.48 35.33 -6.46
C LEU A 632 41.79 35.02 -5.72
N LYS A 633 42.92 34.90 -6.45
CA LYS A 633 44.23 34.62 -5.85
C LYS A 633 44.76 35.83 -5.06
N GLU A 634 44.78 37.00 -5.69
CA GLU A 634 45.16 38.29 -5.09
C GLU A 634 44.31 38.61 -3.85
N LEU A 635 43.00 38.36 -3.93
CA LEU A 635 42.09 38.53 -2.80
C LEU A 635 42.44 37.57 -1.65
N LYS A 636 42.71 36.29 -1.94
CA LYS A 636 43.09 35.30 -0.91
C LYS A 636 44.40 35.65 -0.20
N GLU A 637 45.37 36.22 -0.92
CA GLU A 637 46.63 36.67 -0.33
C GLU A 637 46.41 37.92 0.55
N SER A 638 45.65 38.91 0.07
CA SER A 638 45.40 40.18 0.78
C SER A 638 44.44 40.12 1.98
N PHE A 639 43.68 39.03 2.16
CA PHE A 639 42.83 38.78 3.34
C PHE A 639 43.31 37.59 4.19
N LYS A 640 44.52 37.07 3.94
CA LYS A 640 45.05 35.91 4.67
C LYS A 640 45.18 36.18 6.17
N GLU A 641 45.74 37.33 6.53
CA GLU A 641 45.95 37.74 7.92
C GLU A 641 44.64 37.82 8.71
N LEU A 642 43.62 38.50 8.17
CA LEU A 642 42.27 38.50 8.76
C LEU A 642 41.70 37.08 8.90
N SER A 643 41.89 36.21 7.90
CA SER A 643 41.35 34.84 7.92
C SER A 643 42.01 33.98 9.00
N ASP A 644 43.33 34.09 9.14
CA ASP A 644 44.10 33.35 10.15
C ASP A 644 43.84 33.90 11.57
N TRP A 645 43.65 35.21 11.73
CA TRP A 645 43.26 35.86 13.00
C TRP A 645 41.83 35.49 13.41
N TRP A 646 40.85 35.66 12.52
CA TRP A 646 39.43 35.44 12.84
C TRP A 646 39.14 33.97 13.13
N LYS A 647 39.91 33.04 12.53
CA LYS A 647 39.87 31.62 12.94
C LYS A 647 40.26 31.44 14.41
N LYS A 648 41.31 32.09 14.90
CA LYS A 648 41.73 32.01 16.32
C LYS A 648 40.71 32.66 17.25
N ALA A 649 40.16 33.81 16.86
CA ALA A 649 39.10 34.49 17.62
C ALA A 649 37.80 33.66 17.75
N LEU A 650 37.63 32.60 16.94
CA LEU A 650 36.48 31.69 16.94
C LEU A 650 36.85 30.25 17.35
N GLU A 651 37.96 30.06 18.08
CA GLU A 651 38.42 28.72 18.49
C GLU A 651 37.39 27.99 19.40
N SER A 652 36.63 28.74 20.20
CA SER A 652 35.50 28.22 21.00
C SER A 652 34.25 27.86 20.19
N GLU A 653 34.12 28.33 18.95
CA GLU A 653 32.90 28.26 18.13
C GLU A 653 32.90 27.10 17.11
N ASN A 654 33.87 26.17 17.21
CA ASN A 654 34.04 24.99 16.33
C ASN A 654 34.14 25.34 14.83
N VAL A 655 34.85 26.43 14.51
CA VAL A 655 35.11 26.86 13.13
C VAL A 655 36.41 26.24 12.59
N ASP A 656 36.30 25.45 11.52
CA ASP A 656 37.45 24.79 10.89
C ASP A 656 38.35 25.75 10.12
N SER A 657 37.74 26.70 9.41
CA SER A 657 38.46 27.66 8.57
C SER A 657 37.63 28.90 8.23
N VAL A 658 38.32 30.03 8.08
CA VAL A 658 37.79 31.25 7.48
C VAL A 658 38.33 31.33 6.05
N LYS A 659 37.46 31.56 5.06
CA LYS A 659 37.78 31.52 3.63
C LYS A 659 37.10 32.66 2.88
N ILE A 660 37.69 33.10 1.78
CA ILE A 660 37.00 34.03 0.87
C ILE A 660 35.87 33.30 0.14
N SER A 661 34.67 33.87 0.23
CA SER A 661 33.51 33.36 -0.45
C SER A 661 33.59 33.55 -1.97
N ASN A 662 33.01 32.59 -2.69
CA ASN A 662 32.68 32.75 -4.10
C ASN A 662 31.18 32.97 -4.36
N ARG A 663 30.31 32.84 -3.34
CA ARG A 663 28.84 32.87 -3.44
C ARG A 663 28.19 34.19 -3.00
N LEU A 664 28.87 34.98 -2.18
CA LEU A 664 28.36 36.27 -1.68
C LEU A 664 28.47 37.42 -2.68
N HIS A 665 27.59 38.40 -2.51
CA HIS A 665 27.57 39.69 -3.20
C HIS A 665 27.40 40.87 -2.22
N ASN A 666 26.29 40.94 -1.46
CA ASN A 666 26.02 42.03 -0.52
C ASN A 666 26.33 41.60 0.91
N THR A 667 25.95 40.39 1.34
CA THR A 667 26.15 39.93 2.73
C THR A 667 27.64 39.93 3.11
N PRO A 668 28.00 40.35 4.35
CA PRO A 668 29.40 40.39 4.81
C PRO A 668 30.06 39.01 4.89
N CYS A 669 29.37 38.02 5.45
CA CYS A 669 29.88 36.67 5.61
C CYS A 669 28.75 35.67 5.87
N VAL A 670 28.97 34.39 5.57
CA VAL A 670 28.04 33.28 5.88
C VAL A 670 28.78 32.09 6.45
N VAL A 671 28.07 31.23 7.18
CA VAL A 671 28.60 29.97 7.70
C VAL A 671 28.14 28.83 6.80
N VAL A 672 29.08 28.12 6.19
CA VAL A 672 28.81 26.91 5.40
C VAL A 672 29.24 25.66 6.15
N THR A 673 28.58 24.54 5.90
CA THR A 673 29.03 23.24 6.40
C THR A 673 30.05 22.61 5.46
N SER A 674 30.99 21.86 6.04
CA SER A 674 31.90 21.01 5.27
C SER A 674 31.14 20.06 4.34
N LYS A 675 31.78 19.66 3.23
CA LYS A 675 31.15 18.86 2.16
C LYS A 675 30.44 17.58 2.64
N TYR A 676 30.96 16.92 3.67
CA TYR A 676 30.51 15.61 4.15
C TYR A 676 29.64 15.67 5.42
N GLY A 677 29.50 16.84 6.04
CA GLY A 677 28.64 17.02 7.22
C GLY A 677 27.17 17.19 6.88
N TRP A 678 26.32 17.14 7.91
CA TRP A 678 24.94 17.66 7.82
C TRP A 678 24.91 19.14 7.42
N SER A 679 23.86 19.54 6.69
CA SER A 679 23.50 20.94 6.50
C SER A 679 22.90 21.53 7.80
N ALA A 680 22.70 22.85 7.85
CA ALA A 680 21.99 23.47 8.96
C ALA A 680 20.53 22.95 9.10
N ASN A 681 19.87 22.67 7.98
CA ASN A 681 18.51 22.14 7.95
C ASN A 681 18.44 20.67 8.43
N MET A 682 19.37 19.81 7.98
CA MET A 682 19.47 18.44 8.48
C MET A 682 19.87 18.41 9.98
N GLU A 683 20.74 19.31 10.44
CA GLU A 683 21.05 19.43 11.88
C GLU A 683 19.79 19.75 12.69
N LYS A 684 18.91 20.63 12.22
CA LYS A 684 17.60 20.93 12.84
C LYS A 684 16.65 19.72 12.85
N ILE A 685 16.49 19.05 11.71
CA ILE A 685 15.64 17.84 11.58
C ILE A 685 16.10 16.76 12.57
N MET A 686 17.41 16.53 12.66
CA MET A 686 18.00 15.55 13.58
C MET A 686 17.86 15.94 15.05
N GLN A 687 17.99 17.24 15.39
CA GLN A 687 17.78 17.72 16.76
C GLN A 687 16.31 17.62 17.21
N ALA A 688 15.35 17.74 16.29
CA ALA A 688 13.93 17.60 16.58
C ALA A 688 13.48 16.13 16.75
N GLN A 689 14.29 15.15 16.34
CA GLN A 689 13.92 13.73 16.37
C GLN A 689 14.13 13.11 17.76
N THR A 690 13.03 12.90 18.49
CA THR A 690 12.98 12.43 19.89
C THR A 690 13.71 11.11 20.18
N LEU A 691 13.77 10.19 19.21
CA LEU A 691 14.38 8.85 19.36
C LEU A 691 15.87 8.79 18.95
N SER A 692 16.54 9.93 18.76
CA SER A 692 17.90 9.99 18.23
C SER A 692 18.97 10.17 19.31
N ASP A 693 20.07 9.41 19.18
CA ASP A 693 21.20 9.44 20.13
C ASP A 693 22.11 10.64 19.86
N SER A 694 21.96 11.68 20.68
CA SER A 694 22.70 12.95 20.61
C SER A 694 24.23 12.81 20.63
N SER A 695 24.76 11.73 21.22
CA SER A 695 26.22 11.47 21.23
C SER A 695 26.72 11.05 19.84
N LYS A 696 25.96 10.22 19.12
CA LYS A 696 26.28 9.80 17.74
C LYS A 696 26.08 10.94 16.74
N GLN A 697 25.12 11.84 17.00
CA GLN A 697 24.92 13.03 16.17
C GLN A 697 26.14 13.96 16.15
N ALA A 698 26.88 14.08 17.26
CA ALA A 698 27.98 15.03 17.41
C ALA A 698 29.10 14.85 16.35
N TYR A 699 29.35 13.61 15.90
CA TYR A 699 30.30 13.33 14.83
C TYR A 699 29.77 13.69 13.42
N MET A 700 28.44 13.68 13.24
CA MET A 700 27.77 13.98 11.96
C MET A 700 27.50 15.48 11.77
N ARG A 701 27.51 16.26 12.87
CA ARG A 701 27.60 17.73 12.85
C ARG A 701 28.97 18.15 12.32
N GLY A 702 29.09 18.12 10.99
CA GLY A 702 30.35 18.44 10.31
C GLY A 702 30.79 19.87 10.60
N LYS A 703 32.11 20.09 10.59
CA LYS A 703 32.68 21.36 10.97
C LYS A 703 32.17 22.54 10.13
N ARG A 704 32.10 23.71 10.76
CA ARG A 704 31.66 24.98 10.18
C ARG A 704 32.82 25.70 9.50
N VAL A 705 32.54 26.39 8.40
CA VAL A 705 33.49 27.21 7.64
C VAL A 705 32.88 28.58 7.46
N LEU A 706 33.58 29.63 7.90
CA LEU A 706 33.14 31.02 7.71
C LEU A 706 33.61 31.51 6.34
N GLU A 707 32.67 31.84 5.46
CA GLU A 707 32.93 32.42 4.15
C GLU A 707 32.73 33.94 4.18
N ILE A 708 33.80 34.72 3.98
CA ILE A 708 33.79 36.19 4.03
C ILE A 708 33.71 36.83 2.63
N ASN A 709 33.07 38.00 2.53
CA ASN A 709 32.95 38.81 1.33
C ASN A 709 34.00 39.94 1.31
N PRO A 710 35.14 39.80 0.60
CA PRO A 710 36.23 40.78 0.62
C PRO A 710 35.86 42.12 -0.06
N ARG A 711 34.68 42.22 -0.67
CA ARG A 711 34.19 43.48 -1.26
C ARG A 711 33.39 44.32 -0.25
N HIS A 712 32.84 43.70 0.79
CA HIS A 712 31.95 44.34 1.76
C HIS A 712 32.70 45.34 2.67
N PRO A 713 32.13 46.52 3.00
CA PRO A 713 32.78 47.51 3.85
C PRO A 713 33.21 46.96 5.22
N ILE A 714 32.32 46.26 5.93
CA ILE A 714 32.62 45.69 7.27
C ILE A 714 33.84 44.75 7.22
N ILE A 715 33.98 43.94 6.17
CA ILE A 715 35.08 42.96 6.05
C ILE A 715 36.42 43.65 5.73
N LYS A 716 36.39 44.77 5.01
CA LYS A 716 37.58 45.61 4.77
C LYS A 716 37.99 46.34 6.05
N GLU A 717 37.04 46.94 6.75
CA GLU A 717 37.28 47.62 8.03
C GLU A 717 37.83 46.66 9.09
N LEU A 718 37.27 45.45 9.19
CA LEU A 718 37.82 44.40 10.07
C LEU A 718 39.25 44.02 9.70
N ARG A 719 39.57 43.87 8.40
CA ARG A 719 40.95 43.62 7.95
C ARG A 719 41.89 44.76 8.38
N ASP A 720 41.46 46.00 8.16
CA ASP A 720 42.31 47.18 8.38
C ASP A 720 42.51 47.47 9.87
N LYS A 721 41.52 47.15 10.73
CA LYS A 721 41.67 47.17 12.19
C LYS A 721 42.55 46.05 12.71
N VAL A 722 42.40 44.81 12.23
CA VAL A 722 43.27 43.68 12.62
C VAL A 722 44.75 43.96 12.28
N ALA A 723 45.01 44.66 11.17
CA ALA A 723 46.37 45.08 10.79
C ALA A 723 46.94 46.23 11.67
N GLN A 724 46.10 46.93 12.44
CA GLN A 724 46.51 47.98 13.37
C GLN A 724 46.68 47.45 14.81
N ASP A 725 45.70 46.69 15.29
CA ASP A 725 45.69 46.03 16.59
C ASP A 725 44.94 44.70 16.49
N ASN A 726 45.68 43.60 16.63
CA ASN A 726 45.15 42.23 16.59
C ASN A 726 44.87 41.65 17.98
N GLU A 727 45.18 42.35 19.06
CA GLU A 727 44.89 41.89 20.44
C GLU A 727 43.67 42.56 21.07
N SER A 728 43.11 43.60 20.44
CA SER A 728 41.86 44.27 20.85
C SER A 728 40.71 43.29 21.16
N GLU A 729 40.30 43.22 22.43
CA GLU A 729 39.16 42.44 22.89
C GLU A 729 37.82 42.97 22.34
N GLU A 730 37.69 44.28 22.13
CA GLU A 730 36.51 44.85 21.44
C GLU A 730 36.39 44.35 19.99
N LEU A 731 37.53 44.20 19.30
CA LEU A 731 37.57 43.70 17.93
C LEU A 731 37.25 42.20 17.87
N LYS A 732 37.79 41.41 18.82
CA LYS A 732 37.44 39.98 19.00
C LYS A 732 35.93 39.81 19.27
N HIS A 733 35.36 40.60 20.17
CA HIS A 733 33.92 40.60 20.46
C HIS A 733 33.07 40.97 19.23
N THR A 734 33.43 42.04 18.53
CA THR A 734 32.75 42.46 17.28
C THR A 734 32.79 41.36 16.21
N ALA A 735 33.96 40.73 16.02
CA ALA A 735 34.14 39.64 15.07
C ALA A 735 33.33 38.38 15.43
N ARG A 736 33.12 38.12 16.73
CA ARG A 736 32.24 37.06 17.24
C ARG A 736 30.75 37.37 17.02
N LEU A 737 30.32 38.61 17.28
CA LEU A 737 28.94 39.06 17.01
C LEU A 737 28.58 38.99 15.52
N VAL A 738 29.51 39.35 14.64
CA VAL A 738 29.37 39.21 13.18
C VAL A 738 29.27 37.73 12.78
N TYR A 739 30.07 36.85 13.39
CA TYR A 739 29.96 35.40 13.17
C TYR A 739 28.62 34.83 13.65
N GLN A 740 28.14 35.21 14.84
CA GLN A 740 26.87 34.73 15.40
C GLN A 740 25.67 35.19 14.56
N THR A 741 25.69 36.44 14.07
CA THR A 741 24.70 36.93 13.09
C THR A 741 24.72 36.09 11.81
N ALA A 742 25.89 35.85 11.24
CA ALA A 742 26.05 35.02 10.04
C ALA A 742 25.64 33.56 10.26
N LEU A 743 25.85 33.02 11.45
CA LEU A 743 25.46 31.66 11.86
C LEU A 743 23.93 31.51 11.88
N MET A 744 23.23 32.50 12.43
CA MET A 744 21.77 32.60 12.43
C MET A 744 21.20 32.77 11.01
N GLU A 745 21.76 33.69 10.21
CA GLU A 745 21.35 33.93 8.81
C GLU A 745 21.57 32.68 7.93
N SER A 746 22.60 31.88 8.25
CA SER A 746 22.89 30.59 7.61
C SER A 746 21.99 29.44 8.08
N GLY A 747 21.07 29.72 9.01
CA GLY A 747 20.04 28.78 9.45
C GLY A 747 20.46 27.81 10.56
N PHE A 748 21.60 28.01 11.23
CA PHE A 748 22.00 27.19 12.38
C PHE A 748 21.35 27.68 13.68
N ASN A 749 21.26 26.78 14.66
CA ASN A 749 20.86 27.13 16.02
C ASN A 749 22.04 27.81 16.76
N LEU A 750 21.75 28.89 17.49
CA LEU A 750 22.72 29.57 18.36
C LEU A 750 22.96 28.72 19.62
N PRO A 751 24.21 28.42 20.02
CA PRO A 751 24.49 27.64 21.22
C PRO A 751 24.07 28.35 22.52
N ASP A 752 24.26 29.67 22.59
CA ASP A 752 23.82 30.51 23.71
C ASP A 752 23.10 31.77 23.16
N PRO A 753 21.75 31.75 23.12
CA PRO A 753 20.96 32.92 22.74
C PRO A 753 21.09 34.11 23.70
N LYS A 754 21.38 33.85 25.00
CA LYS A 754 21.49 34.90 26.03
C LYS A 754 22.80 35.69 25.88
N GLU A 755 23.91 35.01 25.57
CA GLU A 755 25.18 35.67 25.25
C GLU A 755 25.06 36.53 23.98
N PHE A 756 24.40 36.02 22.94
CA PHE A 756 24.15 36.77 21.70
C PHE A 756 23.30 38.03 21.96
N ALA A 757 22.16 37.89 22.67
CA ALA A 757 21.33 39.02 23.07
C ALA A 757 22.09 40.04 23.92
N SER A 758 22.89 39.59 24.89
CA SER A 758 23.75 40.45 25.71
C SER A 758 24.78 41.24 24.89
N SER A 759 25.30 40.64 23.82
CA SER A 759 26.25 41.27 22.90
C SER A 759 25.57 42.34 22.02
N ILE A 760 24.31 42.11 21.62
CA ILE A 760 23.46 43.12 20.97
C ILE A 760 23.17 44.27 21.94
N TYR A 761 22.73 43.99 23.17
CA TYR A 761 22.42 45.04 24.15
C TYR A 761 23.62 45.92 24.48
N LYS A 762 24.82 45.35 24.64
CA LYS A 762 26.08 46.12 24.78
C LYS A 762 26.37 47.01 23.56
N SER A 763 26.11 46.51 22.36
CA SER A 763 26.26 47.28 21.12
C SER A 763 25.24 48.43 21.04
N VAL A 764 24.00 48.21 21.50
CA VAL A 764 22.96 49.25 21.60
C VAL A 764 23.32 50.29 22.66
N GLN A 765 23.73 49.88 23.87
CA GLN A 765 24.22 50.78 24.92
C GLN A 765 25.35 51.69 24.41
N LYS A 766 26.36 51.12 23.74
CA LYS A 766 27.46 51.88 23.12
C LYS A 766 27.01 52.80 21.98
N SER A 767 25.91 52.50 21.28
CA SER A 767 25.34 53.37 20.25
C SER A 767 24.43 54.49 20.79
N LEU A 768 23.99 54.36 22.05
CA LEU A 768 23.18 55.34 22.77
C LEU A 768 24.00 56.13 23.80
N ASP A 769 25.33 56.00 23.78
CA ASP A 769 26.28 56.60 24.73
C ASP A 769 25.96 56.32 26.21
N LEU A 770 25.33 55.18 26.50
CA LEU A 770 25.00 54.75 27.86
C LEU A 770 26.24 54.22 28.60
N SER A 771 26.30 54.49 29.91
CA SER A 771 27.37 53.95 30.77
C SER A 771 27.37 52.42 30.76
N PRO A 772 28.54 51.75 30.69
CA PRO A 772 28.65 50.29 30.87
C PRO A 772 28.08 49.79 32.20
N ASP A 773 28.08 50.66 33.21
CA ASP A 773 27.62 50.39 34.58
C ASP A 773 26.19 50.92 34.84
N ALA A 774 25.43 51.27 33.80
CA ALA A 774 24.04 51.68 33.94
C ALA A 774 23.18 50.50 34.44
N THR A 775 22.78 50.56 35.70
CA THR A 775 21.90 49.57 36.34
C THR A 775 20.45 49.76 35.90
N VAL A 776 19.67 48.69 35.94
CA VAL A 776 18.20 48.78 35.93
C VAL A 776 17.77 49.51 37.21
N GLU A 777 16.76 50.38 37.12
CA GLU A 777 16.15 50.99 38.31
C GLU A 777 15.49 49.87 39.13
N GLU A 778 15.70 49.85 40.44
CA GLU A 778 15.10 48.85 41.32
C GLU A 778 13.58 49.08 41.36
N GLU A 779 12.78 48.00 41.24
CA GLU A 779 11.33 48.12 41.42
C GLU A 779 11.06 48.48 42.89
N ASP A 780 10.29 49.55 43.12
CA ASP A 780 9.76 49.87 44.45
C ASP A 780 8.82 48.74 44.90
N GLU A 781 9.34 47.74 45.62
CA GLU A 781 8.53 46.73 46.32
C GLU A 781 7.67 47.44 47.38
N ALA A 782 6.47 47.86 46.97
CA ALA A 782 5.47 48.40 47.88
C ALA A 782 5.11 47.33 48.92
N GLU A 783 5.37 47.62 50.20
CA GLU A 783 5.05 46.72 51.31
C GLU A 783 3.58 46.25 51.20
N GLU A 784 3.35 44.95 51.06
CA GLU A 784 2.02 44.35 51.16
C GLU A 784 1.47 44.60 52.57
N GLN A 785 0.66 45.65 52.71
CA GLN A 785 -0.10 45.88 53.93
C GLN A 785 -1.22 44.83 54.02
N PRO A 786 -1.43 44.21 55.20
CA PRO A 786 -2.38 43.12 55.34
C PRO A 786 -3.81 43.61 55.08
N GLU A 787 -4.58 42.84 54.30
CA GLU A 787 -6.00 43.11 54.05
C GLU A 787 -6.77 43.21 55.37
N ILE A 788 -7.41 44.36 55.59
CA ILE A 788 -8.40 44.52 56.65
C ILE A 788 -9.76 44.13 56.06
N GLU A 789 -10.36 43.06 56.59
CA GLU A 789 -11.76 42.71 56.34
C GLU A 789 -12.66 43.88 56.77
N GLU A 790 -13.33 44.55 55.81
CA GLU A 790 -14.58 45.27 56.10
C GLU A 790 -15.74 44.62 55.35
N LYS A 791 -16.75 44.24 56.14
CA LYS A 791 -17.95 43.51 55.68
C LYS A 791 -19.00 44.44 55.08
N GLU A 792 -19.72 43.88 54.11
CA GLU A 792 -21.15 44.10 53.84
C GLU A 792 -21.67 45.54 53.68
N SER A 793 -21.98 45.90 52.43
CA SER A 793 -23.35 46.35 52.14
C SER A 793 -23.76 46.03 50.70
N THR A 794 -24.24 44.80 50.49
CA THR A 794 -24.95 44.44 49.26
C THR A 794 -26.35 45.07 49.22
N LYS A 795 -26.74 45.55 48.04
CA LYS A 795 -28.14 45.65 47.63
C LYS A 795 -28.28 45.14 46.20
N GLU A 796 -29.36 44.38 45.99
CA GLU A 796 -29.79 43.81 44.70
C GLU A 796 -30.02 44.91 43.64
N GLU A 797 -30.09 44.66 42.32
CA GLU A 797 -30.67 43.54 41.55
C GLU A 797 -29.76 43.26 40.33
N SER A 798 -29.20 42.05 40.09
CA SER A 798 -29.77 40.73 39.76
C SER A 798 -30.20 40.56 38.28
N GLU A 799 -29.29 40.06 37.45
CA GLU A 799 -29.65 39.36 36.20
C GLU A 799 -30.21 37.96 36.52
N PRO A 800 -31.18 37.43 35.74
CA PRO A 800 -31.69 36.08 35.95
C PRO A 800 -30.76 35.00 35.34
N SER A 801 -30.38 34.05 36.16
CA SER A 801 -29.72 32.80 35.74
C SER A 801 -30.70 31.87 35.00
N TYR A 802 -30.17 31.05 34.08
CA TYR A 802 -30.69 29.70 33.89
C TYR A 802 -29.61 28.70 34.30
N ASP A 803 -29.86 28.07 35.44
CA ASP A 803 -29.09 26.93 35.90
C ASP A 803 -29.61 25.67 35.21
N LYS A 804 -28.73 24.67 35.08
CA LYS A 804 -29.11 23.31 34.72
C LYS A 804 -28.95 22.47 35.97
N ASP A 805 -30.04 21.86 36.45
CA ASP A 805 -29.95 20.55 37.08
C ASP A 805 -31.31 19.86 37.07
N GLU A 806 -31.43 18.81 36.25
CA GLU A 806 -32.32 17.67 36.49
C GLU A 806 -31.83 16.47 35.65
N LEU A 807 -30.83 15.74 36.17
CA LEU A 807 -30.73 14.26 36.23
C LEU A 807 -29.35 13.77 36.72
#